data_AF-Q88L83-F1
#
_entry.id   AF-Q88L83-F1
#
_cell.length_a   1.000
_cell.length_b   1.000
_cell.length_c   1.000
_cell.angle_alpha   90.00
_cell.angle_beta   90.00
_cell.angle_gamma   90.00
#
_symmetry.space_group_name_H-M   'P 1'
#
loop_
_entity.id
_entity.type
_entity.pdbx_description
1 polymer ?
#
loop_
_entity_poly.entity_id
_entity_poly.type
_entity_poly.pdbx_seq_one_letter_code
_entity_poly.pdbx_strand_id
1 'polypeptide(L)'
;MLFFHGKQIFSAIFDMDGTLFDTERLRFRTLKQASLEIFGKALSEQTLIGSLGLSAKKAEALAKAHNGEDFPYAQIRQRADELELEYVRNHGVPIKAGLLEVLERLRKSGLTMAVATSSRRAIAEEYLINANVLKYFDITVCGDEVGQGKPHPEIFLKAARALNCEPGQCFMVEDSENGMLSAMRAEGQAILIEDIKPPAPEIKAGALKAYRSMHEFLADLSECVPDLGMPALSEPFPASMNQFSVGIHGFGAIGGGYLTQVFSHWDGYTRPREIIAATRSRMLRESVSAFGRYSVRYGATSFDQTIDNVRMIDMDDDDAVISMYTTAEIIGLSLPEQAIRSQARVIAQGLLQRFERRGRELTLLIVLNKVGGAAFVRRHVQAELSLLCPPAISEQVLQKTHFAETVVSRIVSKLGNDALVRQLRIKSQMFQNSLEDEPASTRKSSTPLPEYERLIGHFRPFAQPSSAMSQLHLVLFNSEADMPLYAERGSDLLERLRQVKTVPDIAQIQIIKNRLWNGPHAIVAWYASLLGHAWVGQGMGDARVSELAERLIRQEVAPALVAEYPQMAEVVSRFAEAFLERCKTSFKDPCARVGRDPLRKLQRNERILSSIDLARKHGIATPALAFGAGLAIHHALNCSNSKDLESQAIRQVYLDNQESVEAVLTHANKPFPGLCPVKDAELIAAIREGFRQLPQPAPRHAVAVGS
;
A
#
# COMPACT_ATOMS: atom_id res chain seq x y z
N MET A 1 -10.88 17.52 15.70
CA MET A 1 -10.03 18.62 16.21
C MET A 1 -8.60 18.33 15.80
N LEU A 2 -7.88 19.34 15.31
CA LEU A 2 -6.48 19.25 14.90
C LEU A 2 -5.66 20.32 15.64
N PHE A 3 -4.39 20.05 15.92
CA PHE A 3 -3.45 21.06 16.42
C PHE A 3 -2.56 21.51 15.26
N PHE A 4 -2.64 22.78 14.89
CA PHE A 4 -1.92 23.34 13.75
C PHE A 4 -1.18 24.62 14.15
N HIS A 5 0.15 24.63 14.07
CA HIS A 5 1.00 25.76 14.49
C HIS A 5 0.61 26.33 15.88
N GLY A 6 0.34 25.44 16.85
CA GLY A 6 -0.04 25.82 18.22
C GLY A 6 -1.49 26.25 18.41
N LYS A 7 -2.34 26.14 17.38
CA LYS A 7 -3.79 26.46 17.43
C LYS A 7 -4.63 25.19 17.42
N GLN A 8 -5.72 25.20 18.16
CA GLN A 8 -6.75 24.16 18.08
C GLN A 8 -7.77 24.51 17.00
N ILE A 9 -7.91 23.62 16.03
CA ILE A 9 -8.78 23.81 14.88
C ILE A 9 -9.90 22.77 14.91
N PHE A 10 -11.14 23.24 14.82
CA PHE A 10 -12.34 22.42 14.84
C PHE A 10 -13.10 22.45 13.53
N SER A 11 -12.94 23.52 12.75
CA SER A 11 -13.64 23.71 11.49
C SER A 11 -12.74 24.28 10.39
N ALA A 12 -13.10 24.05 9.14
CA ALA A 12 -12.48 24.70 8.00
C ALA A 12 -13.53 25.32 7.08
N ILE A 13 -13.40 26.63 6.84
CA ILE A 13 -14.28 27.41 5.99
C ILE A 13 -13.49 27.82 4.76
N PHE A 14 -13.95 27.42 3.58
CA PHE A 14 -13.27 27.65 2.32
C PHE A 14 -14.01 28.72 1.52
N ASP A 15 -13.29 29.68 0.95
CA ASP A 15 -13.80 30.33 -0.26
C ASP A 15 -13.88 29.33 -1.42
N MET A 16 -14.66 29.65 -2.45
CA MET A 16 -14.88 28.78 -3.61
C MET A 16 -14.06 29.18 -4.84
N ASP A 17 -14.14 30.43 -5.27
CA ASP A 17 -13.68 30.89 -6.57
C ASP A 17 -12.23 31.37 -6.46
N GLY A 18 -11.30 30.69 -7.13
CA GLY A 18 -9.87 30.92 -6.91
C GLY A 18 -9.29 30.14 -5.72
N THR A 19 -10.13 29.51 -4.88
CA THR A 19 -9.67 28.66 -3.77
C THR A 19 -9.97 27.16 -4.00
N LEU A 20 -11.23 26.77 -4.20
CA LEU A 20 -11.59 25.38 -4.52
C LEU A 20 -11.45 25.09 -6.01
N PHE A 21 -11.84 26.07 -6.83
CA PHE A 21 -11.93 25.92 -8.27
C PHE A 21 -11.07 26.96 -8.98
N ASP A 22 -10.51 26.57 -10.12
CA ASP A 22 -9.76 27.45 -11.02
C ASP A 22 -10.70 28.25 -11.95
N THR A 23 -11.78 28.76 -11.38
CA THR A 23 -12.86 29.46 -12.10
C THR A 23 -12.40 30.83 -12.60
N GLU A 24 -11.47 31.50 -11.93
CA GLU A 24 -10.93 32.79 -12.37
C GLU A 24 -10.11 32.67 -13.67
N ARG A 25 -9.29 31.62 -13.84
CA ARG A 25 -8.58 31.38 -15.12
C ARG A 25 -9.55 31.00 -16.23
N LEU A 26 -10.59 30.23 -15.91
CA LEU A 26 -11.66 29.91 -16.86
C LEU A 26 -12.40 31.20 -17.29
N ARG A 27 -12.76 32.04 -16.33
CA ARG A 27 -13.41 33.34 -16.54
C ARG A 27 -12.58 34.28 -17.40
N PHE A 28 -11.26 34.33 -17.18
CA PHE A 28 -10.34 35.10 -18.02
C PHE A 28 -10.36 34.60 -19.46
N ARG A 29 -10.35 33.28 -19.65
CA ARG A 29 -10.41 32.67 -20.99
C ARG A 29 -11.72 33.01 -21.69
N THR A 30 -12.86 32.85 -21.01
CA THR A 30 -14.18 33.09 -21.61
C THR A 30 -14.41 34.57 -21.88
N LEU A 31 -13.96 35.48 -21.01
CA LEU A 31 -14.00 36.93 -21.27
C LEU A 31 -13.11 37.36 -22.44
N LYS A 32 -11.90 36.79 -22.57
CA LYS A 32 -11.03 37.03 -23.74
C LYS A 32 -11.70 36.58 -25.03
N GLN A 33 -12.27 35.38 -25.01
CA GLN A 33 -12.97 34.81 -26.16
C GLN A 33 -14.21 35.62 -26.53
N ALA A 34 -15.09 35.91 -25.57
CA ALA A 34 -16.31 36.70 -25.81
C ALA A 34 -16.00 38.12 -26.30
N SER A 35 -14.96 38.76 -25.76
CA SER A 35 -14.51 40.08 -26.23
C SER A 35 -13.98 40.00 -27.67
N LEU A 36 -13.25 38.95 -28.02
CA LEU A 36 -12.79 38.73 -29.39
C LEU A 36 -13.98 38.49 -30.34
N GLU A 37 -14.98 37.71 -29.93
CA GLU A 37 -16.19 37.39 -30.72
C GLU A 37 -17.06 38.64 -30.96
N ILE A 38 -17.28 39.47 -29.94
CA ILE A 38 -18.25 40.59 -30.00
C ILE A 38 -17.59 41.90 -30.42
N PHE A 39 -16.37 42.18 -29.95
CA PHE A 39 -15.69 43.46 -30.15
C PHE A 39 -14.51 43.36 -31.12
N GLY A 40 -14.17 42.16 -31.60
CA GLY A 40 -13.06 41.93 -32.52
C GLY A 40 -11.66 42.02 -31.89
N LYS A 41 -11.58 42.26 -30.57
CA LYS A 41 -10.32 42.32 -29.81
C LYS A 41 -10.51 41.67 -28.44
N ALA A 42 -9.57 40.81 -28.06
CA ALA A 42 -9.57 40.22 -26.73
C ALA A 42 -9.28 41.29 -25.64
N LEU A 43 -9.92 41.15 -24.48
CA LEU A 43 -9.62 41.96 -23.31
C LEU A 43 -8.15 41.81 -22.90
N SER A 44 -7.51 42.92 -22.56
CA SER A 44 -6.13 42.92 -22.09
C SER A 44 -6.00 42.24 -20.73
N GLU A 45 -4.87 41.58 -20.51
CA GLU A 45 -4.56 40.94 -19.23
C GLU A 45 -4.59 41.93 -18.06
N GLN A 46 -4.11 43.16 -18.27
CA GLN A 46 -4.20 44.23 -17.28
C GLN A 46 -5.64 44.56 -16.87
N THR A 47 -6.58 44.57 -17.83
CA THR A 47 -8.01 44.82 -17.53
C THR A 47 -8.61 43.67 -16.75
N LEU A 48 -8.28 42.43 -17.10
CA LEU A 48 -8.77 41.22 -16.42
C LEU A 48 -8.24 41.14 -14.99
N ILE A 49 -6.92 41.28 -14.80
CA ILE A 49 -6.29 41.30 -13.46
C ILE A 49 -6.82 42.46 -12.62
N GLY A 50 -7.02 43.64 -13.22
CA GLY A 50 -7.59 44.80 -12.54
C GLY A 50 -9.06 44.62 -12.16
N SER A 51 -9.78 43.72 -12.82
CA SER A 51 -11.19 43.41 -12.55
C SER A 51 -11.39 42.38 -11.44
N LEU A 52 -10.35 41.65 -11.03
CA LEU A 52 -10.42 40.65 -9.97
C LEU A 52 -10.91 41.27 -8.66
N GLY A 53 -11.93 40.66 -8.06
CA GLY A 53 -12.53 41.12 -6.81
C GLY A 53 -13.36 42.42 -6.92
N LEU A 54 -13.57 42.96 -8.12
CA LEU A 54 -14.45 44.11 -8.34
C LEU A 54 -15.91 43.67 -8.52
N SER A 55 -16.83 44.52 -8.08
CA SER A 55 -18.25 44.37 -8.46
C SER A 55 -18.40 44.50 -9.98
N ALA A 56 -19.41 43.82 -10.53
CA ALA A 56 -19.89 43.96 -11.92
C ALA A 56 -19.78 45.38 -12.51
N LYS A 57 -20.33 46.38 -11.79
CA LYS A 57 -20.38 47.78 -12.24
C LYS A 57 -18.99 48.42 -12.29
N LYS A 58 -18.12 48.09 -11.35
CA LYS A 58 -16.73 48.60 -11.30
C LYS A 58 -15.86 47.93 -12.37
N ALA A 59 -16.04 46.63 -12.61
CA ALA A 59 -15.36 45.93 -13.70
C ALA A 59 -15.78 46.48 -15.07
N GLU A 60 -17.07 46.79 -15.25
CA GLU A 60 -17.56 47.47 -16.46
C GLU A 60 -16.94 48.86 -16.64
N ALA A 61 -16.91 49.68 -15.59
CA ALA A 61 -16.29 51.00 -15.64
C ALA A 61 -14.80 50.92 -15.98
N LEU A 62 -14.07 49.95 -15.40
CA LEU A 62 -12.66 49.71 -15.72
C LEU A 62 -12.47 49.28 -17.19
N ALA A 63 -13.32 48.39 -17.67
CA ALA A 63 -13.25 47.91 -19.04
C ALA A 63 -13.53 49.03 -20.06
N LYS A 64 -14.52 49.90 -19.78
CA LYS A 64 -14.81 51.10 -20.58
C LYS A 64 -13.67 52.11 -20.53
N ALA A 65 -13.09 52.36 -19.35
CA ALA A 65 -11.94 53.25 -19.20
C ALA A 65 -10.73 52.81 -20.06
N HIS A 66 -10.52 51.50 -20.25
CA HIS A 66 -9.42 50.97 -21.06
C HIS A 66 -9.73 50.80 -22.54
N ASN A 67 -11.01 50.65 -22.94
CA ASN A 67 -11.39 50.25 -24.30
C ASN A 67 -12.38 51.22 -24.99
N GLY A 68 -12.80 52.30 -24.31
CA GLY A 68 -13.77 53.29 -24.78
C GLY A 68 -15.16 53.15 -24.14
N GLU A 69 -15.92 54.25 -24.10
CA GLU A 69 -17.26 54.29 -23.49
C GLU A 69 -18.27 53.35 -24.17
N ASP A 70 -18.14 53.17 -25.49
CA ASP A 70 -18.98 52.28 -26.30
C ASP A 70 -18.61 50.79 -26.16
N PHE A 71 -17.67 50.43 -25.27
CA PHE A 71 -17.25 49.06 -25.08
C PHE A 71 -18.41 48.18 -24.57
N PRO A 72 -18.82 47.11 -25.30
CA PRO A 72 -20.02 46.34 -25.03
C PRO A 72 -19.83 45.30 -23.92
N TYR A 73 -19.30 45.72 -22.77
CA TYR A 73 -18.90 44.82 -21.68
C TYR A 73 -20.06 43.95 -21.16
N ALA A 74 -21.29 44.48 -21.11
CA ALA A 74 -22.45 43.71 -20.66
C ALA A 74 -22.73 42.50 -21.58
N GLN A 75 -22.65 42.68 -22.90
CA GLN A 75 -22.83 41.61 -23.88
C GLN A 75 -21.67 40.62 -23.83
N ILE A 76 -20.43 41.11 -23.71
CA ILE A 76 -19.22 40.29 -23.55
C ILE A 76 -19.34 39.41 -22.32
N ARG A 77 -19.80 39.98 -21.20
CA ARG A 77 -19.95 39.24 -19.95
C ARG A 77 -21.04 38.17 -20.06
N GLN A 78 -22.19 38.49 -20.65
CA GLN A 78 -23.25 37.51 -20.89
C GLN A 78 -22.73 36.35 -21.74
N ARG A 79 -22.01 36.65 -22.82
CA ARG A 79 -21.42 35.61 -23.68
C ARG A 79 -20.34 34.80 -22.95
N ALA A 80 -19.56 35.43 -22.08
CA ALA A 80 -18.58 34.74 -21.25
C ALA A 80 -19.23 33.80 -20.22
N ASP A 81 -20.38 34.20 -19.63
CA ASP A 81 -21.18 33.34 -18.74
C ASP A 81 -21.68 32.09 -19.49
N GLU A 82 -22.14 32.24 -20.74
CA GLU A 82 -22.57 31.12 -21.59
C GLU A 82 -21.41 30.15 -21.90
N LEU A 83 -20.25 30.68 -22.30
CA LEU A 83 -19.05 29.90 -22.60
C LEU A 83 -18.51 29.16 -21.38
N GLU A 84 -18.62 29.77 -20.19
CA GLU A 84 -18.22 29.16 -18.93
C GLU A 84 -19.12 27.97 -18.59
N LEU A 85 -20.43 28.16 -18.72
CA LEU A 85 -21.41 27.10 -18.50
C LEU A 85 -21.23 25.95 -19.50
N GLU A 86 -20.97 26.26 -20.78
CA GLU A 86 -20.65 25.27 -21.81
C GLU A 86 -19.38 24.49 -21.46
N TYR A 87 -18.32 25.17 -21.02
CA TYR A 87 -17.09 24.52 -20.59
C TYR A 87 -17.35 23.55 -19.43
N VAL A 88 -18.05 23.99 -18.38
CA VAL A 88 -18.36 23.18 -17.20
C VAL A 88 -19.21 21.97 -17.57
N ARG A 89 -20.21 22.12 -18.46
CA ARG A 89 -21.02 20.99 -18.94
C ARG A 89 -20.22 19.95 -19.70
N ASN A 90 -19.24 20.40 -20.50
CA ASN A 90 -18.45 19.51 -21.36
C ASN A 90 -17.21 18.91 -20.68
N HIS A 91 -16.64 19.59 -19.68
CA HIS A 91 -15.34 19.22 -19.08
C HIS A 91 -15.39 19.08 -17.55
N GLY A 92 -16.50 19.42 -16.92
CA GLY A 92 -16.60 19.55 -15.46
C GLY A 92 -16.04 20.86 -14.93
N VAL A 93 -16.19 21.07 -13.62
CA VAL A 93 -15.64 22.23 -12.92
C VAL A 93 -14.14 22.03 -12.71
N PRO A 94 -13.28 23.02 -13.00
CA PRO A 94 -11.84 22.87 -12.84
C PRO A 94 -11.45 22.89 -11.35
N ILE A 95 -11.23 21.72 -10.75
CA ILE A 95 -10.84 21.57 -9.34
C ILE A 95 -9.37 21.96 -9.13
N LYS A 96 -9.07 22.77 -8.10
CA LYS A 96 -7.67 23.06 -7.72
C LYS A 96 -6.96 21.79 -7.27
N ALA A 97 -5.78 21.56 -7.85
CA ALA A 97 -5.00 20.36 -7.58
C ALA A 97 -4.58 20.30 -6.09
N GLY A 98 -4.82 19.17 -5.43
CA GLY A 98 -4.59 18.97 -3.99
C GLY A 98 -5.82 19.20 -3.10
N LEU A 99 -6.94 19.72 -3.65
CA LEU A 99 -8.13 20.02 -2.87
C LEU A 99 -8.76 18.77 -2.24
N LEU A 100 -8.97 17.71 -3.03
CA LEU A 100 -9.68 16.52 -2.56
C LEU A 100 -8.95 15.85 -1.40
N GLU A 101 -7.61 15.82 -1.47
CA GLU A 101 -6.75 15.30 -0.43
C GLU A 101 -6.84 16.13 0.87
N VAL A 102 -6.93 17.46 0.75
CA VAL A 102 -7.14 18.36 1.90
C VAL A 102 -8.51 18.10 2.54
N LEU A 103 -9.60 18.11 1.74
CA LEU A 103 -10.96 17.90 2.24
C LEU A 103 -11.11 16.54 2.95
N GLU A 104 -10.58 15.47 2.35
CA GLU A 104 -10.61 14.13 2.91
C GLU A 104 -9.87 14.04 4.25
N ARG A 105 -8.68 14.67 4.35
CA ARG A 105 -7.89 14.70 5.59
C ARG A 105 -8.58 15.47 6.70
N LEU A 106 -9.14 16.64 6.40
CA LEU A 106 -9.87 17.43 7.39
C LEU A 106 -11.11 16.67 7.87
N ARG A 107 -11.87 16.06 6.95
CA ARG A 107 -13.06 15.26 7.30
C ARG A 107 -12.71 14.07 8.19
N LYS A 108 -11.71 13.26 7.81
CA LYS A 108 -11.26 12.10 8.61
C LYS A 108 -10.62 12.49 9.93
N SER A 109 -10.10 13.71 10.05
CA SER A 109 -9.64 14.30 11.32
C SER A 109 -10.79 14.85 12.20
N GLY A 110 -12.04 14.67 11.76
CA GLY A 110 -13.25 15.06 12.49
C GLY A 110 -13.52 16.55 12.49
N LEU A 111 -13.03 17.30 11.50
CA LEU A 111 -13.35 18.74 11.36
C LEU A 111 -14.68 18.90 10.64
N THR A 112 -15.46 19.91 11.06
CA THR A 112 -16.62 20.40 10.31
C THR A 112 -16.16 21.35 9.20
N MET A 113 -16.88 21.40 8.08
CA MET A 113 -16.45 22.18 6.92
C MET A 113 -17.58 23.01 6.34
N ALA A 114 -17.24 24.21 5.87
CA ALA A 114 -18.17 25.07 5.15
C ALA A 114 -17.55 25.71 3.92
N VAL A 115 -18.43 26.13 3.00
CA VAL A 115 -18.09 27.07 1.92
C VAL A 115 -18.63 28.45 2.26
N ALA A 116 -17.81 29.49 2.05
CA ALA A 116 -18.15 30.89 2.23
C ALA A 116 -17.75 31.69 0.98
N THR A 117 -18.68 31.81 0.02
CA THR A 117 -18.42 32.38 -1.32
C THR A 117 -19.24 33.64 -1.59
N SER A 118 -18.66 34.59 -2.35
CA SER A 118 -19.40 35.75 -2.88
C SER A 118 -20.38 35.39 -4.01
N SER A 119 -20.31 34.16 -4.53
CA SER A 119 -21.22 33.64 -5.55
C SER A 119 -22.62 33.39 -5.01
N ARG A 120 -23.64 33.47 -5.88
CA ARG A 120 -25.04 33.17 -5.53
C ARG A 120 -25.21 31.67 -5.26
N ARG A 121 -26.13 31.30 -4.35
CA ARG A 121 -26.34 29.89 -3.94
C ARG A 121 -26.52 28.92 -5.10
N ALA A 122 -27.36 29.26 -6.09
CA ALA A 122 -27.62 28.38 -7.23
C ALA A 122 -26.34 28.01 -8.00
N ILE A 123 -25.41 28.96 -8.17
CA ILE A 123 -24.14 28.73 -8.89
C ILE A 123 -23.18 27.92 -8.02
N ALA A 124 -23.08 28.28 -6.73
CA ALA A 124 -22.20 27.59 -5.79
C ALA A 124 -22.57 26.10 -5.66
N GLU A 125 -23.87 25.79 -5.48
CA GLU A 125 -24.35 24.42 -5.38
C GLU A 125 -24.13 23.65 -6.68
N GLU A 126 -24.38 24.25 -7.86
CA GLU A 126 -24.11 23.61 -9.15
C GLU A 126 -22.64 23.23 -9.29
N TYR A 127 -21.70 24.10 -8.90
CA TYR A 127 -20.28 23.82 -8.98
C TYR A 127 -19.85 22.72 -8.00
N LEU A 128 -20.31 22.80 -6.75
CA LEU A 128 -19.98 21.81 -5.71
C LEU A 128 -20.54 20.41 -6.02
N ILE A 129 -21.73 20.33 -6.64
CA ILE A 129 -22.36 19.08 -7.07
C ILE A 129 -21.61 18.49 -8.27
N ASN A 130 -21.34 19.29 -9.31
CA ASN A 130 -20.64 18.83 -10.51
C ASN A 130 -19.20 18.40 -10.21
N ALA A 131 -18.54 19.03 -9.24
CA ALA A 131 -17.23 18.62 -8.75
C ALA A 131 -17.28 17.42 -7.78
N ASN A 132 -18.46 16.95 -7.38
CA ASN A 132 -18.67 15.87 -6.40
C ASN A 132 -17.97 16.13 -5.05
N VAL A 133 -17.93 17.39 -4.63
CA VAL A 133 -17.31 17.83 -3.36
C VAL A 133 -18.32 18.35 -2.34
N LEU A 134 -19.59 18.58 -2.73
CA LEU A 134 -20.62 19.05 -1.80
C LEU A 134 -20.74 18.17 -0.55
N LYS A 135 -20.57 16.86 -0.70
CA LYS A 135 -20.59 15.86 0.39
C LYS A 135 -19.59 16.10 1.52
N TYR A 136 -18.57 16.93 1.32
CA TYR A 136 -17.60 17.28 2.37
C TYR A 136 -18.10 18.42 3.26
N PHE A 137 -18.95 19.30 2.76
CA PHE A 137 -19.33 20.53 3.45
C PHE A 137 -20.65 20.36 4.21
N ASP A 138 -20.62 20.71 5.49
CA ASP A 138 -21.79 20.70 6.37
C ASP A 138 -22.68 21.93 6.14
N ILE A 139 -22.07 23.05 5.75
CA ILE A 139 -22.73 24.34 5.53
C ILE A 139 -22.20 25.02 4.26
N THR A 140 -23.09 25.71 3.55
CA THR A 140 -22.72 26.64 2.46
C THR A 140 -23.35 27.98 2.78
N VAL A 141 -22.53 29.04 2.80
CA VAL A 141 -22.96 30.45 2.92
C VAL A 141 -22.58 31.19 1.64
N CYS A 142 -23.58 31.79 1.01
CA CYS A 142 -23.47 32.39 -0.32
C CYS A 142 -23.64 33.91 -0.28
N GLY A 143 -23.20 34.58 -1.35
CA GLY A 143 -23.17 36.04 -1.42
C GLY A 143 -24.55 36.70 -1.39
N ASP A 144 -25.59 35.99 -1.85
CA ASP A 144 -26.99 36.41 -1.78
C ASP A 144 -27.63 36.25 -0.38
N GLU A 145 -26.86 35.75 0.59
CA GLU A 145 -27.30 35.52 1.97
C GLU A 145 -26.64 36.47 2.98
N VAL A 146 -25.84 37.43 2.52
CA VAL A 146 -25.13 38.40 3.37
C VAL A 146 -25.44 39.84 2.96
N GLY A 147 -25.53 40.74 3.94
CA GLY A 147 -25.75 42.17 3.71
C GLY A 147 -24.51 42.88 3.19
N GLN A 148 -23.32 42.46 3.62
CA GLN A 148 -22.03 43.01 3.21
C GLN A 148 -21.07 41.91 2.75
N GLY A 149 -20.70 41.96 1.47
CA GLY A 149 -19.71 41.05 0.89
C GLY A 149 -18.27 41.32 1.37
N LYS A 150 -17.34 40.43 1.00
CA LYS A 150 -15.90 40.58 1.26
C LYS A 150 -15.43 41.97 0.74
N PRO A 151 -14.64 42.75 1.51
CA PRO A 151 -13.84 42.34 2.66
C PRO A 151 -14.51 42.45 4.04
N HIS A 152 -15.83 42.63 4.12
CA HIS A 152 -16.54 42.57 5.40
C HIS A 152 -16.54 41.13 5.96
N PRO A 153 -16.41 40.89 7.29
CA PRO A 153 -16.28 39.54 7.86
C PRO A 153 -17.59 38.74 7.94
N GLU A 154 -18.74 39.34 7.64
CA GLU A 154 -20.08 38.75 7.82
C GLU A 154 -20.20 37.33 7.27
N ILE A 155 -19.66 37.06 6.08
CA ILE A 155 -19.79 35.75 5.44
C ILE A 155 -19.07 34.64 6.22
N PHE A 156 -17.86 34.91 6.70
CA PHE A 156 -17.09 33.96 7.51
C PHE A 156 -17.68 33.81 8.92
N LEU A 157 -18.11 34.91 9.55
CA LEU A 157 -18.78 34.86 10.85
C LEU A 157 -20.09 34.07 10.80
N LYS A 158 -20.87 34.24 9.71
CA LYS A 158 -22.10 33.48 9.50
C LYS A 158 -21.82 32.00 9.29
N ALA A 159 -20.79 31.64 8.53
CA ALA A 159 -20.37 30.26 8.33
C ALA A 159 -19.88 29.62 9.65
N ALA A 160 -19.01 30.30 10.41
CA ALA A 160 -18.51 29.82 11.71
C ALA A 160 -19.66 29.59 12.70
N ARG A 161 -20.60 30.55 12.80
CA ARG A 161 -21.80 30.40 13.63
C ARG A 161 -22.66 29.22 13.22
N ALA A 162 -22.88 29.01 11.93
CA ALA A 162 -23.67 27.89 11.43
C ALA A 162 -23.01 26.52 11.69
N LEU A 163 -21.67 26.48 11.75
CA LEU A 163 -20.90 25.32 12.18
C LEU A 163 -20.83 25.14 13.70
N ASN A 164 -21.41 26.06 14.48
CA ASN A 164 -21.26 26.15 15.94
C ASN A 164 -19.79 26.17 16.39
N CYS A 165 -18.96 26.95 15.69
CA CYS A 165 -17.53 27.04 15.96
C CYS A 165 -17.11 28.50 16.17
N GLU A 166 -16.21 28.74 17.12
CA GLU A 166 -15.62 30.06 17.32
C GLU A 166 -14.71 30.41 16.12
N PRO A 167 -14.72 31.66 15.61
CA PRO A 167 -13.91 32.03 14.45
C PRO A 167 -12.43 31.70 14.61
N GLY A 168 -11.85 31.98 15.78
CA GLY A 168 -10.46 31.68 16.11
C GLY A 168 -10.08 30.20 16.08
N GLN A 169 -11.05 29.29 16.00
CA GLN A 169 -10.91 27.84 15.89
C GLN A 169 -11.21 27.32 14.47
N CYS A 170 -11.48 28.22 13.53
CA CYS A 170 -11.77 27.90 12.14
C CYS A 170 -10.56 28.23 11.27
N PHE A 171 -10.13 27.29 10.41
CA PHE A 171 -9.43 27.70 9.21
C PHE A 171 -10.37 28.53 8.34
N MET A 172 -9.83 29.61 7.77
CA MET A 172 -10.50 30.40 6.72
C MET A 172 -9.56 30.42 5.51
N VAL A 173 -9.80 29.51 4.57
CA VAL A 173 -8.92 29.25 3.43
C VAL A 173 -9.35 30.09 2.24
N GLU A 174 -8.44 30.87 1.69
CA GLU A 174 -8.76 31.93 0.73
C GLU A 174 -7.56 32.31 -0.17
N ASP A 175 -7.78 32.86 -1.36
CA ASP A 175 -6.74 33.25 -2.32
C ASP A 175 -6.59 34.77 -2.60
N SER A 176 -7.64 35.56 -2.38
CA SER A 176 -7.77 36.98 -2.69
C SER A 176 -7.48 37.93 -1.52
N GLU A 177 -7.11 39.18 -1.85
CA GLU A 177 -6.89 40.20 -0.83
C GLU A 177 -8.16 40.51 -0.01
N ASN A 178 -9.32 40.58 -0.68
CA ASN A 178 -10.58 40.92 -0.03
C ASN A 178 -11.03 39.79 0.92
N GLY A 179 -10.86 38.53 0.52
CA GLY A 179 -11.23 37.43 1.39
C GLY A 179 -10.26 37.23 2.54
N MET A 180 -8.95 37.41 2.34
CA MET A 180 -7.99 37.47 3.44
C MET A 180 -8.33 38.55 4.47
N LEU A 181 -8.67 39.76 4.02
CA LEU A 181 -9.13 40.83 4.91
C LEU A 181 -10.41 40.45 5.67
N SER A 182 -11.36 39.80 4.99
CA SER A 182 -12.61 39.32 5.60
C SER A 182 -12.33 38.26 6.68
N ALA A 183 -11.44 37.30 6.39
CA ALA A 183 -11.04 36.24 7.31
C ALA A 183 -10.33 36.79 8.56
N MET A 184 -9.38 37.70 8.37
CA MET A 184 -8.66 38.34 9.50
C MET A 184 -9.58 39.19 10.37
N ARG A 185 -10.52 39.95 9.76
CA ARG A 185 -11.51 40.74 10.49
C ARG A 185 -12.55 39.88 11.22
N ALA A 186 -12.74 38.64 10.76
CA ALA A 186 -13.55 37.66 11.47
C ALA A 186 -12.78 37.01 12.64
N GLU A 187 -11.50 37.34 12.84
CA GLU A 187 -10.60 36.72 13.82
C GLU A 187 -10.38 35.22 13.58
N GLY A 188 -10.52 34.78 12.32
CA GLY A 188 -10.26 33.41 11.91
C GLY A 188 -8.78 33.07 11.74
N GLN A 189 -8.47 31.78 11.69
CA GLN A 189 -7.14 31.31 11.30
C GLN A 189 -7.02 31.34 9.77
N ALA A 190 -6.66 32.52 9.25
CA ALA A 190 -6.60 32.76 7.81
C ALA A 190 -5.46 31.98 7.13
N ILE A 191 -5.79 31.18 6.12
CA ILE A 191 -4.84 30.42 5.30
C ILE A 191 -4.91 30.97 3.88
N LEU A 192 -3.81 31.54 3.41
CA LEU A 192 -3.69 32.04 2.04
C LEU A 192 -3.23 30.93 1.10
N ILE A 193 -3.98 30.66 0.03
CA ILE A 193 -3.54 29.87 -1.11
C ILE A 193 -3.33 30.82 -2.29
N GLU A 194 -2.08 31.09 -2.66
CA GLU A 194 -1.78 32.06 -3.71
C GLU A 194 -2.41 31.64 -5.06
N ASP A 195 -2.96 32.63 -5.76
CA ASP A 195 -3.50 32.44 -7.12
C ASP A 195 -3.03 33.55 -8.08
N ILE A 196 -3.89 33.98 -9.02
CA ILE A 196 -3.51 34.86 -10.14
C ILE A 196 -2.90 36.19 -9.65
N LYS A 197 -3.53 36.82 -8.64
CA LYS A 197 -3.10 38.10 -8.09
C LYS A 197 -2.76 37.91 -6.61
N PRO A 198 -1.48 37.97 -6.21
CA PRO A 198 -1.12 37.86 -4.80
C PRO A 198 -1.65 39.08 -4.02
N PRO A 199 -2.11 38.89 -2.77
CA PRO A 199 -2.44 39.99 -1.87
C PRO A 199 -1.24 40.90 -1.60
N ALA A 200 -1.50 42.14 -1.19
CA ALA A 200 -0.44 43.05 -0.73
C ALA A 200 0.40 42.41 0.40
N PRO A 201 1.72 42.72 0.49
CA PRO A 201 2.62 42.08 1.46
C PRO A 201 2.14 42.17 2.91
N GLU A 202 1.50 43.28 3.28
CA GLU A 202 0.98 43.51 4.63
C GLU A 202 -0.22 42.59 4.94
N ILE A 203 -1.05 42.32 3.93
CA ILE A 203 -2.20 41.41 4.04
C ILE A 203 -1.71 39.97 4.11
N LYS A 204 -0.75 39.60 3.26
CA LYS A 204 -0.11 38.28 3.31
C LYS A 204 0.57 38.02 4.66
N ALA A 205 1.20 39.02 5.26
CA ALA A 205 1.83 38.92 6.58
C ALA A 205 0.83 38.69 7.73
N GLY A 206 -0.44 39.02 7.54
CA GLY A 206 -1.51 38.77 8.52
C GLY A 206 -2.12 37.37 8.44
N ALA A 207 -1.79 36.57 7.42
CA ALA A 207 -2.20 35.18 7.34
C ALA A 207 -1.52 34.34 8.45
N LEU A 208 -2.20 33.33 8.97
CA LEU A 208 -1.56 32.32 9.82
C LEU A 208 -0.44 31.63 9.02
N LYS A 209 -0.76 31.24 7.78
CA LYS A 209 0.18 30.70 6.79
C LYS A 209 -0.25 31.07 5.37
N ALA A 210 0.73 31.16 4.49
CA ALA A 210 0.54 31.37 3.07
C ALA A 210 1.28 30.28 2.28
N TYR A 211 0.60 29.71 1.29
CA TYR A 211 1.07 28.61 0.47
C TYR A 211 0.92 28.95 -1.01
N ARG A 212 1.82 28.44 -1.85
CA ARG A 212 1.73 28.62 -3.30
C ARG A 212 0.69 27.71 -3.95
N SER A 213 0.27 26.66 -3.23
CA SER A 213 -0.70 25.68 -3.71
C SER A 213 -1.34 24.92 -2.56
N MET A 214 -2.49 24.28 -2.85
CA MET A 214 -3.13 23.36 -1.91
C MET A 214 -2.24 22.18 -1.51
N HIS A 215 -1.29 21.76 -2.36
CA HIS A 215 -0.36 20.69 -2.02
C HIS A 215 0.64 21.07 -0.93
N GLU A 216 1.07 22.34 -0.88
CA GLU A 216 1.94 22.82 0.19
C GLU A 216 1.15 22.90 1.51
N PHE A 217 -0.11 23.33 1.46
CA PHE A 217 -1.00 23.28 2.63
C PHE A 217 -1.22 21.84 3.10
N LEU A 218 -1.47 20.92 2.16
CA LEU A 218 -1.61 19.49 2.42
C LEU A 218 -0.38 18.91 3.12
N ALA A 219 0.82 19.31 2.71
CA ALA A 219 2.07 18.84 3.31
C ALA A 219 2.18 19.24 4.79
N ASP A 220 1.87 20.49 5.13
CA ASP A 220 1.89 21.00 6.51
C ASP A 220 0.76 20.35 7.34
N LEU A 221 -0.43 20.20 6.74
CA LEU A 221 -1.55 19.48 7.37
C LEU A 221 -1.18 18.02 7.68
N SER A 222 -0.38 17.39 6.82
CA SER A 222 0.01 15.99 6.98
C SER A 222 0.80 15.72 8.25
N GLU A 223 1.50 16.70 8.80
CA GLU A 223 2.25 16.59 10.04
C GLU A 223 1.35 16.65 11.28
N CYS A 224 0.11 17.10 11.11
CA CYS A 224 -0.81 17.42 12.19
C CYS A 224 -2.03 16.47 12.26
N VAL A 225 -2.23 15.62 11.25
CA VAL A 225 -3.31 14.61 11.21
C VAL A 225 -2.96 13.37 12.03
N PRO A 226 -3.95 12.67 12.62
CA PRO A 226 -3.68 11.49 13.42
C PRO A 226 -3.14 10.33 12.56
N ASP A 227 -2.23 9.56 13.15
CA ASP A 227 -1.85 8.24 12.65
C ASP A 227 -3.04 7.28 12.82
N LEU A 228 -3.53 6.75 11.70
CA LEU A 228 -4.67 5.82 11.66
C LEU A 228 -4.26 4.37 11.99
N GLY A 229 -2.98 4.12 12.26
CA GLY A 229 -2.43 2.81 12.58
C GLY A 229 -2.60 1.80 11.45
N MET A 230 -2.50 0.51 11.79
CA MET A 230 -2.75 -0.57 10.82
C MET A 230 -4.23 -0.61 10.43
N PRO A 231 -4.57 -0.83 9.14
CA PRO A 231 -5.96 -0.97 8.73
C PRO A 231 -6.57 -2.26 9.30
N ALA A 232 -7.86 -2.18 9.64
CA ALA A 232 -8.63 -3.40 9.87
C ALA A 232 -8.84 -4.13 8.54
N LEU A 233 -8.97 -5.46 8.57
CA LEU A 233 -9.14 -6.26 7.35
C LEU A 233 -10.36 -5.84 6.53
N SER A 234 -11.46 -5.49 7.20
CA SER A 234 -12.70 -5.05 6.56
C SER A 234 -12.73 -3.54 6.25
N GLU A 235 -11.64 -2.82 6.50
CA GLU A 235 -11.59 -1.38 6.26
C GLU A 235 -11.56 -1.11 4.74
N PRO A 236 -12.45 -0.24 4.21
CA PRO A 236 -12.42 0.10 2.79
C PRO A 236 -11.14 0.85 2.44
N PHE A 237 -10.70 0.72 1.18
CA PHE A 237 -9.63 1.56 0.67
C PHE A 237 -10.08 3.03 0.60
N PRO A 238 -9.16 3.99 0.77
CA PRO A 238 -9.48 5.40 0.62
C PRO A 238 -10.06 5.70 -0.77
N ALA A 239 -11.13 6.47 -0.83
CA ALA A 239 -11.76 6.85 -2.09
C ALA A 239 -10.93 7.89 -2.85
N SER A 240 -10.26 8.79 -2.12
CA SER A 240 -9.46 9.87 -2.67
C SER A 240 -8.13 9.36 -3.20
N MET A 241 -7.78 9.81 -4.40
CA MET A 241 -6.51 9.45 -5.07
C MET A 241 -5.51 10.58 -4.84
N ASN A 242 -4.25 10.25 -4.61
CA ASN A 242 -3.15 11.22 -4.60
C ASN A 242 -2.41 11.19 -5.94
N GLN A 243 -1.52 12.15 -6.16
CA GLN A 243 -0.75 12.30 -7.39
C GLN A 243 0.30 11.21 -7.68
N PHE A 244 0.57 10.30 -6.75
CA PHE A 244 1.68 9.35 -6.88
C PHE A 244 1.31 8.16 -7.76
N SER A 245 2.20 7.80 -8.67
CA SER A 245 2.24 6.45 -9.27
C SER A 245 3.15 5.58 -8.42
N VAL A 246 2.78 4.30 -8.26
CA VAL A 246 3.61 3.31 -7.54
C VAL A 246 3.83 2.08 -8.41
N GLY A 247 4.92 1.37 -8.19
CA GLY A 247 5.28 0.19 -8.98
C GLY A 247 5.31 -1.11 -8.18
N ILE A 248 5.00 -2.22 -8.85
CA ILE A 248 5.21 -3.58 -8.35
C ILE A 248 5.99 -4.34 -9.42
N HIS A 249 7.28 -4.51 -9.18
CA HIS A 249 8.13 -5.32 -10.03
C HIS A 249 8.07 -6.77 -9.53
N GLY A 250 7.22 -7.58 -10.17
CA GLY A 250 6.93 -8.95 -9.76
C GLY A 250 5.52 -9.14 -9.22
N PHE A 251 4.51 -9.04 -10.09
CA PHE A 251 3.11 -9.32 -9.78
C PHE A 251 2.84 -10.83 -9.70
N GLY A 252 3.41 -11.44 -8.66
CA GLY A 252 3.15 -12.81 -8.21
C GLY A 252 2.24 -12.84 -6.98
N ALA A 253 2.36 -13.86 -6.13
CA ALA A 253 1.54 -13.99 -4.93
C ALA A 253 1.74 -12.79 -3.97
N ILE A 254 2.98 -12.44 -3.65
CA ILE A 254 3.27 -11.29 -2.76
C ILE A 254 2.97 -9.96 -3.45
N GLY A 255 3.39 -9.79 -4.71
CA GLY A 255 3.09 -8.57 -5.48
C GLY A 255 1.59 -8.27 -5.58
N GLY A 256 0.81 -9.20 -6.15
CA GLY A 256 -0.61 -8.98 -6.40
C GLY A 256 -1.53 -9.32 -5.22
N GLY A 257 -1.10 -10.17 -4.29
CA GLY A 257 -1.92 -10.58 -3.14
C GLY A 257 -1.55 -9.89 -1.83
N TYR A 258 -0.51 -9.04 -1.82
CA TYR A 258 -0.13 -8.27 -0.62
C TYR A 258 0.31 -6.83 -0.93
N LEU A 259 1.32 -6.61 -1.77
CA LEU A 259 1.85 -5.26 -2.01
C LEU A 259 0.82 -4.31 -2.62
N THR A 260 -0.06 -4.81 -3.49
CA THR A 260 -1.19 -4.01 -3.97
C THR A 260 -2.09 -3.53 -2.84
N GLN A 261 -2.32 -4.33 -1.80
CA GLN A 261 -3.11 -3.88 -0.64
C GLN A 261 -2.38 -2.80 0.16
N VAL A 262 -1.07 -2.99 0.40
CA VAL A 262 -0.23 -2.00 1.08
C VAL A 262 -0.35 -0.65 0.37
N PHE A 263 -0.29 -0.65 -0.95
CA PHE A 263 -0.44 0.56 -1.75
C PHE A 263 -1.88 1.05 -1.85
N SER A 264 -2.88 0.18 -1.86
CA SER A 264 -4.28 0.59 -1.88
C SER A 264 -4.76 1.20 -0.55
N HIS A 265 -4.21 0.78 0.59
CA HIS A 265 -4.46 1.44 1.88
C HIS A 265 -3.61 2.71 2.06
N TRP A 266 -2.37 2.71 1.56
CA TRP A 266 -1.45 3.86 1.60
C TRP A 266 -1.40 4.53 2.99
N ASP A 267 -1.78 5.79 3.11
CA ASP A 267 -1.84 6.57 4.35
C ASP A 267 -3.21 6.55 5.04
N GLY A 268 -4.18 5.83 4.46
CA GLY A 268 -5.57 5.74 4.94
C GLY A 268 -6.45 6.94 4.62
N TYR A 269 -5.86 8.06 4.21
CA TYR A 269 -6.59 9.24 3.75
C TYR A 269 -6.73 9.22 2.22
N THR A 270 -5.67 8.84 1.53
CA THR A 270 -5.58 8.79 0.06
C THR A 270 -5.02 7.45 -0.38
N ARG A 271 -5.07 7.15 -1.68
CA ARG A 271 -4.34 6.05 -2.31
C ARG A 271 -3.68 6.51 -3.62
N PRO A 272 -2.65 5.83 -4.13
CA PRO A 272 -1.98 6.19 -5.39
C PRO A 272 -2.95 6.29 -6.57
N ARG A 273 -2.71 7.23 -7.48
CA ARG A 273 -3.52 7.37 -8.70
C ARG A 273 -3.48 6.13 -9.59
N GLU A 274 -2.40 5.36 -9.53
CA GLU A 274 -2.26 4.09 -10.23
C GLU A 274 -1.21 3.20 -9.56
N ILE A 275 -1.41 1.88 -9.69
CA ILE A 275 -0.40 0.87 -9.37
C ILE A 275 0.06 0.25 -10.70
N ILE A 276 1.33 0.41 -11.05
CA ILE A 276 1.94 -0.18 -12.25
C ILE A 276 2.54 -1.54 -11.86
N ALA A 277 2.06 -2.64 -12.45
CA ALA A 277 2.43 -3.99 -12.03
C ALA A 277 3.01 -4.82 -13.17
N ALA A 278 4.25 -5.30 -13.00
CA ALA A 278 4.97 -6.08 -14.01
C ALA A 278 4.87 -7.59 -13.76
N THR A 279 4.50 -8.36 -14.79
CA THR A 279 4.53 -9.85 -14.73
C THR A 279 4.66 -10.49 -16.11
N ARG A 280 5.41 -11.60 -16.16
CA ARG A 280 5.47 -12.49 -17.35
C ARG A 280 4.17 -13.24 -17.60
N SER A 281 3.31 -13.38 -16.57
CA SER A 281 2.06 -14.13 -16.70
C SER A 281 1.06 -13.38 -17.56
N ARG A 282 1.04 -13.67 -18.86
CA ARG A 282 0.06 -13.12 -19.80
C ARG A 282 -1.37 -13.32 -19.33
N MET A 283 -1.70 -14.50 -18.80
CA MET A 283 -3.02 -14.77 -18.23
C MET A 283 -3.42 -13.78 -17.13
N LEU A 284 -2.52 -13.42 -16.21
CA LEU A 284 -2.80 -12.43 -15.17
C LEU A 284 -2.96 -11.04 -15.76
N ARG A 285 -2.07 -10.63 -16.68
CA ARG A 285 -2.16 -9.32 -17.36
C ARG A 285 -3.50 -9.16 -18.05
N GLU A 286 -3.86 -10.12 -18.89
CA GLU A 286 -5.09 -10.11 -19.66
C GLU A 286 -6.34 -10.14 -18.76
N SER A 287 -6.31 -10.92 -17.67
CA SER A 287 -7.44 -11.01 -16.75
C SER A 287 -7.65 -9.70 -15.99
N VAL A 288 -6.59 -9.11 -15.43
CA VAL A 288 -6.71 -7.85 -14.68
C VAL A 288 -7.08 -6.70 -15.62
N SER A 289 -6.46 -6.62 -16.80
CA SER A 289 -6.78 -5.57 -17.78
C SER A 289 -8.21 -5.65 -18.31
N ALA A 290 -8.77 -6.86 -18.49
CA ALA A 290 -10.14 -7.01 -18.98
C ALA A 290 -11.20 -6.73 -17.92
N PHE A 291 -10.96 -7.13 -16.67
CA PHE A 291 -11.92 -6.92 -15.58
C PHE A 291 -11.76 -5.56 -14.89
N GLY A 292 -10.61 -4.88 -15.05
CA GLY A 292 -10.26 -3.62 -14.39
C GLY A 292 -9.99 -3.74 -12.88
N ARG A 293 -10.35 -4.88 -12.28
CA ARG A 293 -10.24 -5.18 -10.85
C ARG A 293 -10.14 -6.68 -10.62
N TYR A 294 -9.65 -7.06 -9.44
CA TYR A 294 -9.58 -8.45 -9.00
C TYR A 294 -9.64 -8.51 -7.48
N SER A 295 -9.71 -9.71 -6.92
CA SER A 295 -9.88 -9.86 -5.48
C SER A 295 -8.85 -10.77 -4.83
N VAL A 296 -8.55 -10.42 -3.57
CA VAL A 296 -7.74 -11.22 -2.65
C VAL A 296 -8.64 -11.80 -1.58
N ARG A 297 -8.62 -13.13 -1.47
CA ARG A 297 -9.46 -13.89 -0.55
C ARG A 297 -8.77 -14.17 0.78
N TYR A 298 -9.49 -13.92 1.86
CA TYR A 298 -9.13 -14.24 3.22
C TYR A 298 -9.98 -15.39 3.72
N GLY A 299 -9.49 -16.61 3.48
CA GLY A 299 -10.27 -17.82 3.75
C GLY A 299 -10.67 -17.99 5.21
N ALA A 300 -9.86 -17.53 6.16
CA ALA A 300 -10.13 -17.67 7.60
C ALA A 300 -11.29 -16.80 8.09
N THR A 301 -11.57 -15.68 7.41
CA THR A 301 -12.62 -14.72 7.77
C THR A 301 -13.75 -14.66 6.74
N SER A 302 -13.70 -15.51 5.69
CA SER A 302 -14.65 -15.50 4.57
C SER A 302 -14.81 -14.12 3.92
N PHE A 303 -13.73 -13.36 3.84
CA PHE A 303 -13.71 -12.00 3.33
C PHE A 303 -12.91 -11.91 2.02
N ASP A 304 -13.42 -11.17 1.04
CA ASP A 304 -12.73 -10.89 -0.22
C ASP A 304 -12.50 -9.38 -0.34
N GLN A 305 -11.24 -8.95 -0.40
CA GLN A 305 -10.88 -7.55 -0.65
C GLN A 305 -10.74 -7.34 -2.17
N THR A 306 -11.51 -6.41 -2.73
CA THR A 306 -11.42 -6.06 -4.16
C THR A 306 -10.38 -4.97 -4.37
N ILE A 307 -9.48 -5.18 -5.33
CA ILE A 307 -8.39 -4.29 -5.74
C ILE A 307 -8.66 -3.81 -7.17
N ASP A 308 -8.54 -2.51 -7.39
CA ASP A 308 -8.74 -1.82 -8.67
C ASP A 308 -7.53 -0.90 -8.97
N ASN A 309 -7.60 -0.14 -10.07
CA ASN A 309 -6.58 0.84 -10.48
C ASN A 309 -5.16 0.26 -10.64
N VAL A 310 -5.08 -0.98 -11.12
CA VAL A 310 -3.80 -1.66 -11.43
C VAL A 310 -3.58 -1.69 -12.94
N ARG A 311 -2.53 -1.02 -13.40
CA ARG A 311 -2.07 -1.07 -14.79
C ARG A 311 -1.03 -2.17 -14.95
N MET A 312 -1.37 -3.18 -15.75
CA MET A 312 -0.50 -4.33 -15.99
C MET A 312 0.48 -4.06 -17.14
N ILE A 313 1.76 -4.37 -16.92
CA ILE A 313 2.81 -4.31 -17.95
C ILE A 313 3.51 -5.66 -18.11
N ASP A 314 4.01 -5.94 -19.32
CA ASP A 314 4.88 -7.08 -19.53
C ASP A 314 6.22 -6.85 -18.82
N MET A 315 6.72 -7.88 -18.12
CA MET A 315 8.01 -7.77 -17.42
C MET A 315 9.19 -8.00 -18.37
N ASP A 316 8.94 -8.55 -19.56
CA ASP A 316 9.95 -8.68 -20.62
C ASP A 316 9.89 -7.52 -21.63
N ASP A 317 9.05 -6.50 -21.39
CA ASP A 317 9.08 -5.21 -22.08
C ASP A 317 9.93 -4.23 -21.27
N ASP A 318 11.20 -4.14 -21.65
CA ASP A 318 12.20 -3.32 -20.95
C ASP A 318 11.78 -1.85 -20.89
N ASP A 319 11.20 -1.28 -21.97
CA ASP A 319 10.78 0.12 -22.03
C ASP A 319 9.64 0.39 -21.03
N ALA A 320 8.68 -0.53 -20.93
CA ALA A 320 7.60 -0.43 -19.96
C ALA A 320 8.10 -0.50 -18.50
N VAL A 321 9.05 -1.41 -18.21
CA VAL A 321 9.64 -1.54 -16.87
C VAL A 321 10.50 -0.32 -16.55
N ILE A 322 11.34 0.14 -17.47
CA ILE A 322 12.14 1.38 -17.32
C ILE A 322 11.22 2.57 -17.02
N SER A 323 10.13 2.71 -17.77
CA SER A 323 9.13 3.76 -17.54
C SER A 323 8.54 3.71 -16.13
N MET A 324 8.23 2.52 -15.60
CA MET A 324 7.80 2.35 -14.20
C MET A 324 8.87 2.87 -13.21
N TYR A 325 10.14 2.54 -13.39
CA TYR A 325 11.24 3.03 -12.54
C TYR A 325 11.47 4.54 -12.65
N THR A 326 11.17 5.15 -13.79
CA THR A 326 11.28 6.61 -13.94
C THR A 326 10.12 7.38 -13.31
N THR A 327 8.91 6.80 -13.27
CA THR A 327 7.68 7.52 -12.90
C THR A 327 7.17 7.22 -11.50
N ALA A 328 7.39 6.02 -10.97
CA ALA A 328 6.91 5.65 -9.65
C ALA A 328 7.71 6.33 -8.53
N GLU A 329 7.07 6.64 -7.41
CA GLU A 329 7.76 7.19 -6.22
C GLU A 329 8.22 6.09 -5.26
N ILE A 330 7.53 4.96 -5.29
CA ILE A 330 7.89 3.74 -4.56
C ILE A 330 7.63 2.52 -5.43
N ILE A 331 8.55 1.55 -5.36
CA ILE A 331 8.42 0.28 -6.08
C ILE A 331 8.63 -0.88 -5.11
N GLY A 332 7.66 -1.79 -5.05
CA GLY A 332 7.81 -3.09 -4.41
C GLY A 332 8.47 -4.10 -5.35
N LEU A 333 9.69 -4.52 -5.03
CA LEU A 333 10.42 -5.55 -5.78
C LEU A 333 10.16 -6.93 -5.14
N SER A 334 9.33 -7.74 -5.79
CA SER A 334 8.90 -9.06 -5.31
C SER A 334 9.26 -10.14 -6.33
N LEU A 335 10.57 -10.32 -6.56
CA LEU A 335 11.12 -11.29 -7.50
C LEU A 335 12.01 -12.32 -6.81
N PRO A 336 12.08 -13.57 -7.30
CA PRO A 336 13.08 -14.53 -6.84
C PRO A 336 14.50 -14.08 -7.24
N GLU A 337 15.52 -14.57 -6.54
CA GLU A 337 16.92 -14.16 -6.76
C GLU A 337 17.36 -14.28 -8.22
N GLN A 338 16.97 -15.36 -8.90
CA GLN A 338 17.32 -15.55 -10.31
C GLN A 338 16.70 -14.48 -11.21
N ALA A 339 15.45 -14.10 -10.96
CA ALA A 339 14.79 -13.05 -11.72
C ALA A 339 15.41 -11.67 -11.43
N ILE A 340 15.80 -11.40 -10.18
CA ILE A 340 16.54 -10.17 -9.82
C ILE A 340 17.83 -10.07 -10.64
N ARG A 341 18.60 -11.15 -10.76
CA ARG A 341 19.83 -11.17 -11.58
C ARG A 341 19.53 -10.82 -13.04
N SER A 342 18.50 -11.42 -13.64
CA SER A 342 18.12 -11.13 -15.02
C SER A 342 17.55 -9.73 -15.24
N GLN A 343 16.95 -9.12 -14.22
CA GLN A 343 16.29 -7.81 -14.31
C GLN A 343 17.19 -6.65 -13.84
N ALA A 344 18.36 -6.94 -13.28
CA ALA A 344 19.27 -5.95 -12.73
C ALA A 344 19.64 -4.86 -13.74
N ARG A 345 19.83 -5.23 -15.02
CA ARG A 345 20.15 -4.30 -16.11
C ARG A 345 19.03 -3.30 -16.37
N VAL A 346 17.79 -3.78 -16.50
CA VAL A 346 16.60 -2.96 -16.74
C VAL A 346 16.34 -2.02 -15.56
N ILE A 347 16.54 -2.51 -14.34
CA ILE A 347 16.46 -1.70 -13.12
C ILE A 347 17.53 -0.58 -13.17
N ALA A 348 18.79 -0.93 -13.48
CA ALA A 348 19.87 0.04 -13.57
C ALA A 348 19.61 1.13 -14.64
N GLN A 349 19.09 0.74 -15.81
CA GLN A 349 18.69 1.68 -16.87
C GLN A 349 17.58 2.62 -16.40
N GLY A 350 16.55 2.09 -15.71
CA GLY A 350 15.48 2.90 -15.15
C GLY A 350 15.96 3.91 -14.10
N LEU A 351 16.85 3.50 -13.20
CA LEU A 351 17.43 4.39 -12.19
C LEU A 351 18.31 5.48 -12.82
N LEU A 352 19.13 5.12 -13.80
CA LEU A 352 19.97 6.07 -14.53
C LEU A 352 19.11 7.10 -15.28
N GLN A 353 18.08 6.65 -16.01
CA GLN A 353 17.19 7.56 -16.72
C GLN A 353 16.39 8.46 -15.78
N ARG A 354 15.97 7.95 -14.61
CA ARG A 354 15.35 8.77 -13.55
C ARG A 354 16.30 9.87 -13.08
N PHE A 355 17.56 9.52 -12.83
CA PHE A 355 18.59 10.46 -12.39
C PHE A 355 18.88 11.54 -13.44
N GLU A 356 19.04 11.16 -14.71
CA GLU A 356 19.28 12.10 -15.83
C GLU A 356 18.14 13.11 -16.01
N ARG A 357 16.90 12.69 -15.76
CA ARG A 357 15.71 13.55 -15.78
C ARG A 357 15.56 14.41 -14.53
N ARG A 358 16.52 14.39 -13.61
CA ARG A 358 16.46 15.03 -12.29
C ARG A 358 15.19 14.62 -11.53
N GLY A 359 14.82 13.35 -11.64
CA GLY A 359 13.70 12.77 -10.91
C GLY A 359 13.91 12.85 -9.39
N ARG A 360 12.81 12.72 -8.64
CA ARG A 360 12.84 12.64 -7.18
C ARG A 360 13.57 11.38 -6.71
N GLU A 361 13.83 11.28 -5.42
CA GLU A 361 14.36 10.04 -4.84
C GLU A 361 13.37 8.89 -5.03
N LEU A 362 13.88 7.67 -5.19
CA LEU A 362 13.05 6.47 -5.34
C LEU A 362 13.20 5.60 -4.10
N THR A 363 12.07 5.14 -3.56
CA THR A 363 12.06 4.08 -2.54
C THR A 363 11.84 2.72 -3.20
N LEU A 364 12.77 1.78 -3.00
CA LEU A 364 12.66 0.40 -3.43
C LEU A 364 12.41 -0.50 -2.22
N LEU A 365 11.19 -1.00 -2.07
CA LEU A 365 10.82 -2.00 -1.08
C LEU A 365 11.26 -3.39 -1.54
N ILE A 366 12.32 -3.92 -0.94
CA ILE A 366 12.90 -5.20 -1.34
C ILE A 366 12.20 -6.34 -0.59
N VAL A 367 11.22 -6.95 -1.24
CA VAL A 367 10.43 -8.06 -0.67
C VAL A 367 10.98 -9.39 -1.16
N LEU A 368 12.07 -9.80 -0.54
CA LEU A 368 12.77 -11.05 -0.84
C LEU A 368 12.92 -11.85 0.45
N ASN A 369 12.62 -13.15 0.42
CA ASN A 369 12.81 -14.03 1.58
C ASN A 369 14.30 -14.42 1.74
N LYS A 370 15.14 -13.41 1.97
CA LYS A 370 16.60 -13.51 2.07
C LYS A 370 17.10 -12.50 3.09
N VAL A 371 18.03 -12.91 3.94
CA VAL A 371 18.79 -11.97 4.78
C VAL A 371 19.75 -11.17 3.88
N GLY A 372 19.75 -9.84 3.99
CA GLY A 372 20.55 -8.98 3.13
C GLY A 372 20.01 -8.92 1.69
N GLY A 373 18.68 -9.01 1.53
CA GLY A 373 18.01 -8.88 0.24
C GLY A 373 18.27 -7.53 -0.42
N ALA A 374 18.24 -6.44 0.34
CA ALA A 374 18.53 -5.10 -0.17
C ALA A 374 19.97 -4.98 -0.66
N ALA A 375 20.94 -5.44 0.13
CA ALA A 375 22.36 -5.46 -0.26
C ALA A 375 22.58 -6.33 -1.51
N PHE A 376 21.89 -7.47 -1.61
CA PHE A 376 21.94 -8.34 -2.78
C PHE A 376 21.46 -7.61 -4.05
N VAL A 377 20.30 -6.95 -4.00
CA VAL A 377 19.76 -6.19 -5.13
C VAL A 377 20.69 -5.03 -5.48
N ARG A 378 21.08 -4.22 -4.49
CA ARG A 378 21.97 -3.06 -4.67
C ARG A 378 23.26 -3.45 -5.39
N ARG A 379 23.90 -4.55 -4.99
CA ARG A 379 25.14 -5.04 -5.62
C ARG A 379 24.94 -5.41 -7.09
N HIS A 380 23.85 -6.10 -7.42
CA HIS A 380 23.56 -6.48 -8.81
C HIS A 380 23.24 -5.26 -9.68
N VAL A 381 22.47 -4.31 -9.16
CA VAL A 381 22.18 -3.05 -9.86
C VAL A 381 23.45 -2.21 -10.05
N GLN A 382 24.30 -2.11 -9.02
CA GLN A 382 25.58 -1.39 -9.09
C GLN A 382 26.53 -1.99 -10.13
N ALA A 383 26.58 -3.32 -10.24
CA ALA A 383 27.39 -3.98 -11.26
C ALA A 383 26.94 -3.56 -12.67
N GLU A 384 25.63 -3.53 -12.94
CA GLU A 384 25.08 -3.10 -14.22
C GLU A 384 25.26 -1.60 -14.46
N LEU A 385 25.06 -0.75 -13.45
CA LEU A 385 25.32 0.69 -13.56
C LEU A 385 26.79 0.99 -13.92
N SER A 386 27.73 0.19 -13.43
CA SER A 386 29.17 0.34 -13.73
C SER A 386 29.50 0.04 -15.19
N LEU A 387 28.63 -0.67 -15.90
CA LEU A 387 28.72 -0.90 -17.35
C LEU A 387 28.03 0.21 -18.16
N LEU A 388 27.07 0.92 -17.55
CA LEU A 388 26.23 1.92 -18.21
C LEU A 388 26.75 3.35 -18.05
N CYS A 389 27.44 3.67 -16.95
CA CYS A 389 27.87 5.03 -16.64
C CYS A 389 29.17 5.09 -15.80
N PRO A 390 29.85 6.24 -15.75
CA PRO A 390 31.05 6.42 -14.93
C PRO A 390 30.80 6.20 -13.43
N PRO A 391 31.82 5.78 -12.64
CA PRO A 391 31.66 5.46 -11.22
C PRO A 391 31.01 6.57 -10.37
N ALA A 392 31.36 7.83 -10.64
CA ALA A 392 30.79 8.97 -9.92
C ALA A 392 29.27 9.13 -10.14
N ILE A 393 28.80 8.86 -11.36
CA ILE A 393 27.36 8.90 -11.68
C ILE A 393 26.65 7.70 -11.06
N SER A 394 27.23 6.50 -11.16
CA SER A 394 26.71 5.28 -10.52
C SER A 394 26.48 5.48 -9.02
N GLU A 395 27.44 6.09 -8.31
CA GLU A 395 27.30 6.39 -6.88
C GLU A 395 26.17 7.39 -6.60
N GLN A 396 26.04 8.46 -7.38
CA GLN A 396 24.97 9.44 -7.23
C GLN A 396 23.58 8.82 -7.49
N VAL A 397 23.45 7.95 -8.49
CA VAL A 397 22.21 7.20 -8.78
C VAL A 397 21.82 6.32 -7.57
N LEU A 398 22.79 5.61 -7.00
CA LEU A 398 22.58 4.75 -5.83
C LEU A 398 22.30 5.53 -4.54
N GLN A 399 22.83 6.75 -4.40
CA GLN A 399 22.50 7.65 -3.28
C GLN A 399 21.08 8.21 -3.40
N LYS A 400 20.59 8.43 -4.62
CA LYS A 400 19.20 8.87 -4.91
C LYS A 400 18.16 7.73 -4.87
N THR A 401 18.58 6.51 -4.54
CA THR A 401 17.72 5.33 -4.48
C THR A 401 17.82 4.67 -3.11
N HIS A 402 16.73 4.68 -2.36
CA HIS A 402 16.66 4.02 -1.06
C HIS A 402 16.27 2.54 -1.24
N PHE A 403 17.21 1.62 -1.03
CA PHE A 403 16.97 0.17 -1.05
C PHE A 403 16.52 -0.30 0.33
N ALA A 404 15.22 -0.28 0.58
CA ALA A 404 14.63 -0.66 1.86
C ALA A 404 14.62 -2.18 2.01
N GLU A 405 15.37 -2.68 2.99
CA GLU A 405 15.29 -4.07 3.42
C GLU A 405 13.99 -4.33 4.17
N THR A 406 13.37 -5.49 3.95
CA THR A 406 12.04 -5.79 4.51
C THR A 406 11.95 -7.16 5.16
N VAL A 407 11.02 -7.30 6.10
CA VAL A 407 10.62 -8.58 6.68
C VAL A 407 9.11 -8.74 6.55
N VAL A 408 8.69 -9.77 5.84
CA VAL A 408 7.28 -10.14 5.65
C VAL A 408 6.99 -11.49 6.31
N SER A 409 5.95 -11.55 7.15
CA SER A 409 5.48 -12.77 7.82
C SER A 409 4.29 -13.44 7.12
N ARG A 410 3.63 -12.75 6.19
CA ARG A 410 2.36 -13.15 5.58
C ARG A 410 2.48 -14.28 4.55
N ILE A 411 1.66 -15.34 4.66
CA ILE A 411 1.48 -16.27 3.54
C ILE A 411 0.50 -15.69 2.53
N VAL A 412 0.92 -15.73 1.27
CA VAL A 412 0.08 -15.41 0.13
C VAL A 412 0.27 -16.47 -0.93
N SER A 413 -0.83 -16.90 -1.53
CA SER A 413 -0.82 -17.88 -2.62
C SER A 413 -1.57 -17.33 -3.83
N LYS A 414 -1.02 -17.59 -5.01
CA LYS A 414 -1.72 -17.36 -6.27
C LYS A 414 -2.71 -18.51 -6.50
N LEU A 415 -3.88 -18.20 -7.02
CA LEU A 415 -4.80 -19.23 -7.48
C LEU A 415 -4.19 -20.00 -8.66
N GLY A 416 -4.35 -21.32 -8.68
CA GLY A 416 -3.88 -22.17 -9.77
C GLY A 416 -4.56 -21.81 -11.10
N ASN A 417 -3.85 -22.03 -12.22
CA ASN A 417 -4.34 -21.68 -13.55
C ASN A 417 -5.68 -22.37 -13.87
N ASP A 418 -5.84 -23.65 -13.54
CA ASP A 418 -7.08 -24.39 -13.78
C ASP A 418 -8.27 -23.81 -13.01
N ALA A 419 -8.05 -23.42 -11.76
CA ALA A 419 -9.07 -22.78 -10.94
C ALA A 419 -9.43 -21.38 -11.48
N LEU A 420 -8.45 -20.66 -12.03
CA LEU A 420 -8.70 -19.37 -12.70
C LEU A 420 -9.47 -19.56 -14.01
N VAL A 421 -9.11 -20.52 -14.86
CA VAL A 421 -9.87 -20.86 -16.08
C VAL A 421 -11.30 -21.25 -15.73
N ARG A 422 -11.49 -22.06 -14.68
CA ARG A 422 -12.83 -22.43 -14.19
C ARG A 422 -13.65 -21.20 -13.78
N GLN A 423 -13.05 -20.27 -13.04
CA GLN A 423 -13.73 -19.01 -12.70
C GLN A 423 -14.10 -18.21 -13.96
N LEU A 424 -13.16 -18.03 -14.90
CA LEU A 424 -13.40 -17.32 -16.15
C LEU A 424 -14.53 -17.95 -16.96
N ARG A 425 -14.61 -19.29 -17.00
CA ARG A 425 -15.69 -20.01 -17.70
C ARG A 425 -17.05 -19.72 -17.06
N ILE A 426 -17.16 -19.84 -15.74
CA ILE A 426 -18.39 -19.55 -14.99
C ILE A 426 -18.82 -18.10 -15.20
N LYS A 427 -17.88 -17.15 -15.09
CA LYS A 427 -18.15 -15.73 -15.25
C LYS A 427 -18.50 -15.37 -16.69
N SER A 428 -17.88 -16.00 -17.68
CA SER A 428 -18.21 -15.81 -19.09
C SER A 428 -19.63 -16.28 -19.38
N GLN A 429 -20.05 -17.41 -18.83
CA GLN A 429 -21.41 -17.91 -19.02
C GLN A 429 -22.44 -17.00 -18.35
N MET A 430 -22.20 -16.57 -17.09
CA MET A 430 -23.05 -15.59 -16.41
C MET A 430 -23.17 -14.29 -17.20
N PHE A 431 -22.05 -13.82 -17.74
CA PHE A 431 -21.99 -12.59 -18.52
C PHE A 431 -22.75 -12.71 -19.85
N GLN A 432 -22.61 -13.82 -20.56
CA GLN A 432 -23.36 -14.08 -21.79
C GLN A 432 -24.86 -14.11 -21.53
N ASN A 433 -25.31 -14.80 -20.48
CA ASN A 433 -26.73 -14.82 -20.10
C ASN A 433 -27.26 -13.41 -19.75
N SER A 434 -26.44 -12.51 -19.18
CA SER A 434 -26.84 -11.12 -18.91
C SER A 434 -26.89 -10.23 -20.16
N LEU A 435 -26.21 -10.64 -21.23
CA LEU A 435 -26.21 -9.92 -22.51
C LEU A 435 -27.33 -10.38 -23.44
N GLU A 436 -28.01 -11.50 -23.19
CA GLU A 436 -29.13 -11.97 -24.02
C GLU A 436 -30.36 -11.00 -24.00
N ASP A 437 -30.33 -9.95 -23.18
CA ASP A 437 -31.26 -8.80 -23.22
C ASP A 437 -30.81 -7.65 -24.17
N GLU A 438 -29.64 -7.71 -24.81
CA GLU A 438 -29.22 -6.78 -25.89
C GLU A 438 -28.51 -7.49 -27.07
N PRO A 439 -28.76 -7.08 -28.34
CA PRO A 439 -28.27 -7.82 -29.49
C PRO A 439 -26.75 -7.67 -29.69
N ALA A 440 -26.01 -8.77 -29.55
CA ALA A 440 -24.56 -8.82 -29.77
C ALA A 440 -24.17 -9.12 -31.24
N SER A 441 -23.29 -8.28 -31.79
CA SER A 441 -22.62 -8.47 -33.09
C SER A 441 -21.42 -9.41 -32.97
N THR A 442 -21.47 -10.56 -33.66
CA THR A 442 -20.39 -11.56 -33.67
C THR A 442 -19.41 -11.32 -34.82
N ARG A 443 -18.14 -11.01 -34.53
CA ARG A 443 -17.02 -11.17 -35.48
C ARG A 443 -16.16 -12.37 -35.07
N LYS A 444 -15.94 -13.30 -36.01
CA LYS A 444 -15.08 -14.48 -35.84
C LYS A 444 -13.63 -14.12 -36.14
N SER A 445 -12.70 -14.45 -35.25
CA SER A 445 -11.25 -14.42 -35.53
C SER A 445 -10.72 -15.81 -35.90
N SER A 446 -9.68 -15.86 -36.73
CA SER A 446 -9.24 -17.02 -37.52
C SER A 446 -7.98 -17.71 -36.98
N THR A 447 -7.76 -17.76 -35.66
CA THR A 447 -6.59 -18.44 -35.06
C THR A 447 -6.99 -19.12 -33.75
N PRO A 448 -6.55 -20.36 -33.44
CA PRO A 448 -6.92 -21.02 -32.19
C PRO A 448 -6.20 -20.38 -31.00
N LEU A 449 -6.82 -19.36 -30.41
CA LEU A 449 -6.36 -18.73 -29.18
C LEU A 449 -6.53 -19.71 -28.00
N PRO A 450 -5.64 -19.66 -26.99
CA PRO A 450 -5.81 -20.38 -25.73
C PRO A 450 -7.21 -20.15 -25.13
N GLU A 451 -7.79 -21.16 -24.46
CA GLU A 451 -9.16 -21.08 -23.93
C GLU A 451 -9.38 -19.83 -23.06
N TYR A 452 -8.44 -19.53 -22.16
CA TYR A 452 -8.53 -18.35 -21.30
C TYR A 452 -8.56 -17.04 -22.10
N GLU A 453 -7.87 -16.93 -23.25
CA GLU A 453 -7.89 -15.72 -24.08
C GLU A 453 -9.23 -15.54 -24.78
N ARG A 454 -9.85 -16.63 -25.22
CA ARG A 454 -11.21 -16.59 -25.78
C ARG A 454 -12.23 -16.14 -24.72
N LEU A 455 -12.15 -16.73 -23.53
CA LEU A 455 -13.01 -16.35 -22.39
C LEU A 455 -12.82 -14.89 -22.00
N ILE A 456 -11.57 -14.42 -21.89
CA ILE A 456 -11.25 -13.02 -21.56
C ILE A 456 -11.74 -12.07 -22.66
N GLY A 457 -11.62 -12.49 -23.92
CA GLY A 457 -12.07 -11.73 -25.08
C GLY A 457 -13.55 -11.33 -25.04
N HIS A 458 -14.39 -12.11 -24.35
CA HIS A 458 -15.80 -11.76 -24.16
C HIS A 458 -16.02 -10.50 -23.31
N PHE A 459 -15.09 -10.18 -22.39
CA PHE A 459 -15.23 -9.04 -21.49
C PHE A 459 -14.62 -7.75 -22.04
N ARG A 460 -13.60 -7.85 -22.92
CA ARG A 460 -12.86 -6.69 -23.46
C ARG A 460 -13.73 -5.57 -24.06
N PRO A 461 -14.82 -5.85 -24.81
CA PRO A 461 -15.67 -4.79 -25.35
C PRO A 461 -16.38 -3.96 -24.27
N PHE A 462 -16.43 -4.47 -23.03
CA PHE A 462 -17.14 -3.93 -21.89
C PHE A 462 -16.19 -3.51 -20.76
N ALA A 463 -14.92 -3.20 -21.08
CA ALA A 463 -13.91 -2.74 -20.12
C ALA A 463 -14.21 -1.35 -19.51
N GLN A 464 -15.41 -0.81 -19.70
CA GLN A 464 -15.99 0.41 -19.12
C GLN A 464 -17.19 0.00 -18.25
N PRO A 465 -17.58 0.77 -17.22
CA PRO A 465 -18.46 0.27 -16.17
C PRO A 465 -19.89 0.05 -16.68
N SER A 466 -20.14 -1.12 -17.25
CA SER A 466 -21.48 -1.68 -17.37
C SER A 466 -21.87 -2.27 -16.01
N SER A 467 -23.14 -2.13 -15.64
CA SER A 467 -23.71 -2.77 -14.44
C SER A 467 -23.41 -4.29 -14.42
N ALA A 468 -23.29 -4.92 -15.58
CA ALA A 468 -22.92 -6.33 -15.74
C ALA A 468 -21.51 -6.67 -15.23
N MET A 469 -20.50 -5.81 -15.45
CA MET A 469 -19.14 -6.02 -14.91
C MET A 469 -19.08 -5.90 -13.38
N SER A 470 -19.99 -5.12 -12.79
CA SER A 470 -20.04 -4.90 -11.33
C SER A 470 -20.30 -6.19 -10.53
N GLN A 471 -20.94 -7.18 -11.15
CA GLN A 471 -21.31 -8.46 -10.53
C GLN A 471 -20.26 -9.58 -10.73
N LEU A 472 -19.27 -9.34 -11.59
CA LEU A 472 -18.25 -10.35 -11.91
C LEU A 472 -17.00 -10.14 -11.06
N HIS A 473 -16.96 -10.87 -9.95
CA HIS A 473 -15.82 -10.89 -9.03
C HIS A 473 -14.80 -11.96 -9.42
N LEU A 474 -13.54 -11.58 -9.66
CA LEU A 474 -12.46 -12.48 -10.06
C LEU A 474 -11.42 -12.62 -8.94
N VAL A 475 -11.38 -13.77 -8.28
CA VAL A 475 -10.38 -14.03 -7.22
C VAL A 475 -9.07 -14.53 -7.84
N LEU A 476 -7.97 -13.84 -7.56
CA LEU A 476 -6.64 -14.20 -8.08
C LEU A 476 -5.67 -14.72 -7.00
N PHE A 477 -5.87 -14.31 -5.75
CA PHE A 477 -4.96 -14.62 -4.65
C PHE A 477 -5.72 -15.02 -3.39
N ASN A 478 -5.13 -15.89 -2.59
CA ASN A 478 -5.54 -16.11 -1.21
C ASN A 478 -4.45 -15.58 -0.28
N SER A 479 -4.85 -14.93 0.81
CA SER A 479 -3.96 -14.26 1.74
C SER A 479 -4.39 -14.46 3.18
N GLU A 480 -3.42 -14.44 4.10
CA GLU A 480 -3.68 -14.46 5.54
C GLU A 480 -4.02 -13.06 6.06
N ALA A 481 -4.61 -13.00 7.26
CA ALA A 481 -5.05 -11.76 7.89
C ALA A 481 -3.93 -10.96 8.58
N ASP A 482 -2.79 -11.57 8.92
CA ASP A 482 -1.65 -10.84 9.50
C ASP A 482 -1.06 -9.87 8.47
N MET A 483 -0.86 -8.61 8.87
CA MET A 483 -0.74 -7.47 7.95
C MET A 483 0.55 -6.64 7.95
N PRO A 484 1.48 -6.67 8.92
CA PRO A 484 2.59 -5.73 8.92
C PRO A 484 3.71 -6.15 7.97
N LEU A 485 4.15 -5.22 7.13
CA LEU A 485 5.43 -5.27 6.42
C LEU A 485 6.43 -4.49 7.26
N TYR A 486 7.45 -5.15 7.80
CA TYR A 486 8.51 -4.41 8.49
C TYR A 486 9.54 -3.93 7.48
N ALA A 487 9.96 -2.68 7.60
CA ALA A 487 11.00 -2.09 6.77
C ALA A 487 12.01 -1.34 7.64
N GLU A 488 13.26 -1.28 7.21
CA GLU A 488 14.24 -0.40 7.85
C GLU A 488 13.85 1.07 7.63
N ARG A 489 13.99 1.91 8.67
CA ARG A 489 13.74 3.35 8.57
C ARG A 489 14.76 3.99 7.60
N GLY A 490 14.31 4.93 6.79
CA GLY A 490 15.20 5.66 5.88
C GLY A 490 14.52 6.37 4.71
N SER A 491 13.17 6.33 4.64
CA SER A 491 12.38 7.06 3.66
C SER A 491 11.10 7.57 4.31
N ASP A 492 10.82 8.87 4.16
CA ASP A 492 9.62 9.51 4.70
C ASP A 492 8.32 8.91 4.14
N LEU A 493 8.38 8.34 2.93
CA LEU A 493 7.24 7.64 2.33
C LEU A 493 6.88 6.37 3.11
N LEU A 494 7.88 5.65 3.64
CA LEU A 494 7.66 4.40 4.36
C LEU A 494 6.90 4.63 5.66
N GLU A 495 7.21 5.72 6.36
CA GLU A 495 6.55 6.06 7.63
C GLU A 495 5.08 6.44 7.45
N ARG A 496 4.67 6.78 6.22
CA ARG A 496 3.28 7.13 5.89
C ARG A 496 2.43 5.93 5.49
N LEU A 497 3.04 4.78 5.18
CA LEU A 497 2.29 3.60 4.75
C LEU A 497 1.74 2.86 5.95
N ARG A 498 0.41 2.82 6.10
CA ARG A 498 -0.28 2.23 7.25
C ARG A 498 0.04 0.76 7.50
N GLN A 499 0.36 0.00 6.44
CA GLN A 499 0.73 -1.41 6.55
C GLN A 499 2.25 -1.64 6.68
N VAL A 500 3.07 -0.58 6.65
CA VAL A 500 4.52 -0.67 6.81
C VAL A 500 4.90 -0.18 8.21
N LYS A 501 5.57 -1.05 8.97
CA LYS A 501 6.14 -0.69 10.27
C LYS A 501 7.62 -0.46 10.11
N THR A 502 8.07 0.79 10.22
CA THR A 502 9.50 1.11 10.17
C THR A 502 10.18 0.78 11.49
N VAL A 503 11.39 0.24 11.40
CA VAL A 503 12.24 -0.09 12.55
C VAL A 503 13.66 0.44 12.31
N PRO A 504 14.41 0.80 13.37
CA PRO A 504 15.76 1.32 13.21
C PRO A 504 16.75 0.26 12.70
N ASP A 505 16.54 -1.01 13.05
CA ASP A 505 17.37 -2.14 12.63
C ASP A 505 16.47 -3.33 12.27
N ILE A 506 16.35 -3.57 10.96
CA ILE A 506 15.50 -4.64 10.43
C ILE A 506 16.07 -6.04 10.69
N ALA A 507 17.38 -6.17 10.95
CA ALA A 507 18.00 -7.45 11.22
C ALA A 507 17.47 -8.06 12.53
N GLN A 508 17.13 -7.24 13.52
CA GLN A 508 16.49 -7.68 14.77
C GLN A 508 15.13 -8.33 14.50
N ILE A 509 14.30 -7.73 13.64
CA ILE A 509 13.00 -8.30 13.26
C ILE A 509 13.17 -9.63 12.52
N GLN A 510 14.15 -9.72 11.63
CA GLN A 510 14.45 -10.95 10.92
C GLN A 510 14.90 -12.08 11.87
N ILE A 511 15.72 -11.76 12.88
CA ILE A 511 16.12 -12.69 13.94
C ILE A 511 14.90 -13.16 14.74
N ILE A 512 14.05 -12.23 15.19
CA ILE A 512 12.83 -12.50 15.94
C ILE A 512 11.91 -13.45 15.15
N LYS A 513 11.61 -13.12 13.89
CA LYS A 513 10.79 -13.98 13.00
C LYS A 513 11.41 -15.38 12.83
N ASN A 514 12.71 -15.46 12.55
CA ASN A 514 13.37 -16.75 12.32
C ASN A 514 13.35 -17.65 13.56
N ARG A 515 13.50 -17.08 14.75
CA ARG A 515 13.48 -17.83 16.01
C ARG A 515 12.06 -18.15 16.48
N LEU A 516 11.12 -17.21 16.46
CA LEU A 516 9.74 -17.42 16.93
C LEU A 516 8.89 -18.27 15.99
N TRP A 517 9.03 -18.11 14.67
CA TRP A 517 8.13 -18.79 13.74
C TRP A 517 8.81 -20.00 13.16
N ASN A 518 9.91 -19.79 12.44
CA ASN A 518 10.47 -20.82 11.58
C ASN A 518 11.01 -22.05 12.33
N GLY A 519 11.48 -21.89 13.58
CA GLY A 519 11.93 -23.00 14.42
C GLY A 519 10.78 -23.77 15.07
N PRO A 520 9.96 -23.11 15.92
CA PRO A 520 8.78 -23.72 16.53
C PRO A 520 7.81 -24.34 15.52
N HIS A 521 7.62 -23.74 14.34
CA HIS A 521 6.74 -24.32 13.30
C HIS A 521 7.23 -25.69 12.82
N ALA A 522 8.54 -25.88 12.68
CA ALA A 522 9.10 -27.16 12.30
C ALA A 522 8.88 -28.21 13.40
N ILE A 523 9.07 -27.83 14.67
CA ILE A 523 8.83 -28.71 15.82
C ILE A 523 7.36 -29.15 15.90
N VAL A 524 6.43 -28.20 15.77
CA VAL A 524 4.99 -28.47 15.73
C VAL A 524 4.65 -29.42 14.58
N ALA A 525 5.20 -29.17 13.38
CA ALA A 525 4.95 -30.02 12.21
C ALA A 525 5.51 -31.45 12.37
N TRP A 526 6.71 -31.61 12.95
CA TRP A 526 7.28 -32.93 13.22
C TRP A 526 6.43 -33.70 14.22
N TYR A 527 6.01 -33.05 15.31
CA TYR A 527 5.21 -33.73 16.32
C TYR A 527 3.83 -34.12 15.80
N ALA A 528 3.14 -33.18 15.13
CA ALA A 528 1.87 -33.45 14.48
C ALA A 528 1.98 -34.62 13.48
N SER A 529 3.04 -34.65 12.66
CA SER A 529 3.30 -35.72 11.70
C SER A 529 3.51 -37.08 12.36
N LEU A 530 4.24 -37.13 13.48
CA LEU A 530 4.51 -38.37 14.22
C LEU A 530 3.25 -38.92 14.88
N LEU A 531 2.32 -38.04 15.28
CA LEU A 531 1.00 -38.41 15.78
C LEU A 531 -0.01 -38.77 14.68
N GLY A 532 0.40 -38.71 13.40
CA GLY A 532 -0.42 -39.13 12.26
C GLY A 532 -1.23 -38.02 11.60
N HIS A 533 -1.03 -36.76 11.98
CA HIS A 533 -1.73 -35.63 11.35
C HIS A 533 -1.01 -35.16 10.07
N ALA A 534 -1.78 -34.96 9.00
CA ALA A 534 -1.23 -34.53 7.71
C ALA A 534 -0.97 -33.02 7.63
N TRP A 535 -1.73 -32.23 8.38
CA TRP A 535 -1.75 -30.76 8.33
C TRP A 535 -1.44 -30.16 9.70
N VAL A 536 -0.74 -29.03 9.73
CA VAL A 536 -0.37 -28.36 11.00
C VAL A 536 -1.61 -27.99 11.82
N GLY A 537 -2.65 -27.46 11.18
CA GLY A 537 -3.92 -27.12 11.86
C GLY A 537 -4.64 -28.32 12.46
N GLN A 538 -4.55 -29.50 11.83
CA GLN A 538 -5.07 -30.74 12.42
C GLN A 538 -4.27 -31.11 13.67
N GLY A 539 -2.94 -31.04 13.59
CA GLY A 539 -2.06 -31.30 14.71
C GLY A 539 -2.34 -30.38 15.90
N MET A 540 -2.58 -29.09 15.66
CA MET A 540 -2.92 -28.13 16.71
C MET A 540 -4.26 -28.40 17.40
N GLY A 541 -5.11 -29.27 16.85
CA GLY A 541 -6.30 -29.78 17.54
C GLY A 541 -5.99 -30.88 18.58
N ASP A 542 -4.79 -31.47 18.55
CA ASP A 542 -4.31 -32.39 19.58
C ASP A 542 -3.75 -31.59 20.77
N ALA A 543 -4.22 -31.91 21.98
CA ALA A 543 -3.80 -31.24 23.21
C ALA A 543 -2.28 -31.28 23.41
N ARG A 544 -1.64 -32.39 23.02
CA ARG A 544 -0.18 -32.56 23.18
C ARG A 544 0.61 -31.60 22.30
N VAL A 545 0.15 -31.41 21.06
CA VAL A 545 0.82 -30.53 20.08
C VAL A 545 0.59 -29.07 20.43
N SER A 546 -0.65 -28.71 20.80
CA SER A 546 -0.98 -27.33 21.19
C SER A 546 -0.28 -26.91 22.48
N GLU A 547 -0.21 -27.78 23.49
CA GLU A 547 0.54 -27.51 24.73
C GLU A 547 2.05 -27.36 24.45
N LEU A 548 2.62 -28.20 23.58
CA LEU A 548 4.01 -28.06 23.15
C LEU A 548 4.25 -26.71 22.45
N ALA A 549 3.35 -26.31 21.54
CA ALA A 549 3.46 -25.03 20.84
C ALA A 549 3.38 -23.83 21.80
N GLU A 550 2.42 -23.84 22.73
CA GLU A 550 2.27 -22.80 23.76
C GLU A 550 3.53 -22.71 24.64
N ARG A 551 4.09 -23.85 25.08
CA ARG A 551 5.31 -23.90 25.89
C ARG A 551 6.52 -23.37 25.14
N LEU A 552 6.76 -23.85 23.91
CA LEU A 552 7.86 -23.38 23.06
C LEU A 552 7.85 -21.86 22.92
N ILE A 553 6.68 -21.28 22.68
CA ILE A 553 6.56 -19.85 22.40
C ILE A 553 6.57 -19.03 23.69
N ARG A 554 5.67 -19.31 24.63
CA ARG A 554 5.43 -18.45 25.80
C ARG A 554 6.43 -18.66 26.93
N GLN A 555 7.09 -19.81 27.02
CA GLN A 555 7.99 -20.14 28.13
C GLN A 555 9.47 -20.15 27.73
N GLU A 556 9.79 -20.41 26.46
CA GLU A 556 11.19 -20.59 26.02
C GLU A 556 11.64 -19.50 25.04
N VAL A 557 11.06 -19.45 23.84
CA VAL A 557 11.59 -18.60 22.75
C VAL A 557 11.25 -17.12 22.94
N ALA A 558 10.00 -16.77 23.26
CA ALA A 558 9.61 -15.37 23.43
C ALA A 558 10.32 -14.73 24.64
N PRO A 559 10.35 -15.34 25.84
CA PRO A 559 11.09 -14.78 26.96
C PRO A 559 12.58 -14.58 26.68
N ALA A 560 13.22 -15.51 25.96
CA ALA A 560 14.64 -15.38 25.59
C ALA A 560 14.89 -14.21 24.63
N LEU A 561 13.97 -13.97 23.70
CA LEU A 561 14.05 -12.82 22.79
C LEU A 561 13.77 -11.49 23.50
N VAL A 562 12.83 -11.46 24.43
CA VAL A 562 12.56 -10.26 25.26
C VAL A 562 13.75 -9.94 26.15
N ALA A 563 14.40 -10.95 26.73
CA ALA A 563 15.61 -10.75 27.54
C ALA A 563 16.79 -10.21 26.72
N GLU A 564 16.94 -10.65 25.47
CA GLU A 564 17.98 -10.15 24.55
C GLU A 564 17.66 -8.76 23.99
N TYR A 565 16.39 -8.49 23.69
CA TYR A 565 15.93 -7.25 23.08
C TYR A 565 14.71 -6.68 23.83
N PRO A 566 14.91 -6.10 25.04
CA PRO A 566 13.80 -5.58 25.84
C PRO A 566 12.95 -4.53 25.12
N GLN A 567 13.59 -3.71 24.27
CA GLN A 567 12.92 -2.70 23.44
C GLN A 567 11.96 -3.29 22.38
N MET A 568 12.08 -4.59 22.08
CA MET A 568 11.25 -5.29 21.09
C MET A 568 10.15 -6.14 21.73
N ALA A 569 9.89 -5.99 23.03
CA ALA A 569 8.94 -6.83 23.77
C ALA A 569 7.53 -6.87 23.13
N GLU A 570 7.00 -5.72 22.72
CA GLU A 570 5.69 -5.62 22.06
C GLU A 570 5.67 -6.35 20.71
N VAL A 571 6.76 -6.21 19.93
CA VAL A 571 6.91 -6.91 18.65
C VAL A 571 6.95 -8.42 18.88
N VAL A 572 7.75 -8.88 19.84
CA VAL A 572 7.86 -10.30 20.19
C VAL A 572 6.51 -10.87 20.62
N SER A 573 5.74 -10.16 21.47
CA SER A 573 4.41 -10.59 21.89
C SER A 573 3.45 -10.73 20.71
N ARG A 574 3.43 -9.75 19.81
CA ARG A 574 2.59 -9.77 18.60
C ARG A 574 2.94 -10.93 17.68
N PHE A 575 4.23 -11.17 17.45
CA PHE A 575 4.69 -12.31 16.64
C PHE A 575 4.34 -13.64 17.30
N ALA A 576 4.44 -13.75 18.62
CA ALA A 576 4.09 -14.96 19.37
C ALA A 576 2.59 -15.30 19.25
N GLU A 577 1.71 -14.32 19.44
CA GLU A 577 0.26 -14.49 19.31
C GLU A 577 -0.13 -14.85 17.87
N ALA A 578 0.37 -14.10 16.89
CA ALA A 578 0.09 -14.35 15.47
C ALA A 578 0.57 -15.74 15.03
N PHE A 579 1.70 -16.22 15.55
CA PHE A 579 2.19 -17.58 15.28
C PHE A 579 1.22 -18.65 15.77
N LEU A 580 0.81 -18.57 17.04
CA LEU A 580 -0.04 -19.58 17.66
C LEU A 580 -1.41 -19.66 16.97
N GLU A 581 -2.04 -18.51 16.70
CA GLU A 581 -3.31 -18.44 15.97
C GLU A 581 -3.20 -18.96 14.53
N ARG A 582 -2.08 -18.66 13.86
CA ARG A 582 -1.80 -19.21 12.54
C ARG A 582 -1.69 -20.73 12.57
N CYS A 583 -0.94 -21.30 13.52
CA CYS A 583 -0.81 -22.74 13.62
C CYS A 583 -2.18 -23.41 13.79
N LYS A 584 -3.06 -22.87 14.63
CA LYS A 584 -4.44 -23.39 14.85
C LYS A 584 -5.30 -23.40 13.59
N THR A 585 -5.12 -22.42 12.71
CA THR A 585 -5.95 -22.24 11.49
C THR A 585 -5.33 -22.86 10.22
N SER A 586 -4.18 -23.51 10.33
CA SER A 586 -3.37 -23.98 9.20
C SER A 586 -3.81 -25.33 8.60
N PHE A 587 -5.06 -25.41 8.10
CA PHE A 587 -5.63 -26.63 7.51
C PHE A 587 -5.17 -26.93 6.07
N LYS A 588 -4.34 -26.06 5.49
CA LYS A 588 -3.80 -26.20 4.12
C LYS A 588 -2.27 -26.18 4.09
N ASP A 589 -1.62 -26.26 5.26
CA ASP A 589 -0.18 -26.33 5.36
C ASP A 589 0.28 -27.75 5.77
N PRO A 590 0.80 -28.57 4.82
CA PRO A 590 1.16 -29.95 5.13
C PRO A 590 2.35 -30.03 6.08
N CYS A 591 2.26 -30.91 7.08
CA CYS A 591 3.38 -31.18 8.00
C CYS A 591 4.65 -31.60 7.25
N ALA A 592 4.53 -32.38 6.17
CA ALA A 592 5.66 -32.79 5.34
C ALA A 592 6.39 -31.61 4.66
N ARG A 593 5.63 -30.59 4.22
CA ARG A 593 6.19 -29.38 3.59
C ARG A 593 6.92 -28.52 4.62
N VAL A 594 6.33 -28.34 5.79
CA VAL A 594 6.89 -27.54 6.88
C VAL A 594 8.09 -28.24 7.50
N GLY A 595 8.03 -29.56 7.66
CA GLY A 595 9.01 -30.42 8.34
C GLY A 595 10.26 -30.77 7.53
N ARG A 596 10.24 -30.65 6.19
CA ARG A 596 11.37 -30.97 5.28
C ARG A 596 12.71 -30.36 5.69
N ASP A 597 13.81 -30.94 5.22
CA ASP A 597 15.17 -30.47 5.50
C ASP A 597 15.49 -30.43 7.02
N PRO A 598 15.29 -31.53 7.77
CA PRO A 598 15.49 -31.56 9.22
C PRO A 598 16.95 -31.38 9.63
N LEU A 599 17.92 -31.90 8.87
CA LEU A 599 19.33 -31.86 9.23
C LEU A 599 19.84 -30.41 9.29
N ARG A 600 19.52 -29.60 8.28
CA ARG A 600 19.85 -28.17 8.22
C ARG A 600 19.22 -27.40 9.37
N LYS A 601 17.96 -27.68 9.71
CA LYS A 601 17.25 -27.01 10.82
C LYS A 601 17.83 -27.36 12.20
N LEU A 602 18.50 -28.50 12.32
CA LEU A 602 19.18 -28.97 13.52
C LEU A 602 20.65 -28.56 13.62
N GLN A 603 21.19 -27.78 12.69
CA GLN A 603 22.58 -27.34 12.78
C GLN A 603 22.77 -26.21 13.80
N ARG A 604 24.00 -26.07 14.33
CA ARG A 604 24.39 -24.93 15.18
C ARG A 604 24.23 -23.62 14.39
N ASN A 605 23.84 -22.54 15.07
CA ASN A 605 23.51 -21.22 14.48
C ASN A 605 22.25 -21.17 13.62
N GLU A 606 21.56 -22.29 13.39
CA GLU A 606 20.21 -22.31 12.82
C GLU A 606 19.14 -22.19 13.91
N ARG A 607 17.90 -22.00 13.47
CA ARG A 607 16.76 -21.51 14.27
C ARG A 607 16.43 -22.27 15.56
N ILE A 608 16.71 -23.57 15.67
CA ILE A 608 16.39 -24.36 16.88
C ILE A 608 17.52 -24.26 17.90
N LEU A 609 18.72 -24.75 17.55
CA LEU A 609 19.85 -24.78 18.48
C LEU A 609 20.31 -23.36 18.88
N SER A 610 20.24 -22.39 17.98
CA SER A 610 20.55 -20.99 18.34
C SER A 610 19.53 -20.38 19.31
N SER A 611 18.27 -20.85 19.32
CA SER A 611 17.28 -20.42 20.30
C SER A 611 17.57 -21.03 21.68
N ILE A 612 18.09 -22.25 21.72
CA ILE A 612 18.57 -22.89 22.95
C ILE A 612 19.77 -22.12 23.51
N ASP A 613 20.74 -21.78 22.68
CA ASP A 613 21.90 -21.00 23.10
C ASP A 613 21.49 -19.61 23.64
N LEU A 614 20.51 -18.96 22.99
CA LEU A 614 19.99 -17.68 23.42
C LEU A 614 19.29 -17.78 24.79
N ALA A 615 18.40 -18.76 24.96
CA ALA A 615 17.73 -18.98 26.24
C ALA A 615 18.73 -19.30 27.35
N ARG A 616 19.74 -20.14 27.06
CA ARG A 616 20.82 -20.46 27.99
C ARG A 616 21.61 -19.21 28.42
N LYS A 617 21.91 -18.30 27.50
CA LYS A 617 22.57 -17.01 27.80
C LYS A 617 21.80 -16.20 28.86
N HIS A 618 20.48 -16.33 28.88
CA HIS A 618 19.59 -15.61 29.81
C HIS A 618 19.04 -16.49 30.95
N GLY A 619 19.61 -17.69 31.17
CA GLY A 619 19.20 -18.57 32.26
C GLY A 619 17.79 -19.18 32.11
N ILE A 620 17.24 -19.22 30.89
CA ILE A 620 15.92 -19.78 30.60
C ILE A 620 16.07 -21.26 30.23
N ALA A 621 15.31 -22.12 30.91
CA ALA A 621 15.30 -23.55 30.64
C ALA A 621 14.60 -23.85 29.30
N THR A 622 15.14 -24.82 28.53
CA THR A 622 14.61 -25.15 27.18
C THR A 622 14.27 -26.63 26.96
N PRO A 623 13.49 -27.27 27.85
CA PRO A 623 13.12 -28.68 27.68
C PRO A 623 12.28 -28.94 26.42
N ALA A 624 11.40 -28.02 26.00
CA ALA A 624 10.56 -28.19 24.82
C ALA A 624 11.37 -28.04 23.52
N LEU A 625 12.31 -27.10 23.43
CA LEU A 625 13.22 -26.99 22.29
C LEU A 625 14.13 -28.23 22.18
N ALA A 626 14.64 -28.74 23.29
CA ALA A 626 15.43 -29.98 23.31
C ALA A 626 14.60 -31.19 22.85
N PHE A 627 13.36 -31.31 23.34
CA PHE A 627 12.41 -32.31 22.86
C PHE A 627 12.12 -32.17 21.36
N GLY A 628 11.96 -30.93 20.88
CA GLY A 628 11.81 -30.60 19.46
C GLY A 628 12.97 -31.04 18.58
N ALA A 629 14.20 -30.98 19.09
CA ALA A 629 15.36 -31.53 18.38
C ALA A 629 15.31 -33.07 18.30
N GLY A 630 14.82 -33.75 19.33
CA GLY A 630 14.58 -35.20 19.29
C GLY A 630 13.49 -35.59 18.30
N LEU A 631 12.40 -34.80 18.23
CA LEU A 631 11.31 -34.98 17.27
C LEU A 631 11.78 -34.93 15.82
N ALA A 632 12.72 -34.04 15.49
CA ALA A 632 13.31 -33.96 14.15
C ALA A 632 14.03 -35.25 13.73
N ILE A 633 14.78 -35.87 14.65
CA ILE A 633 15.48 -37.13 14.39
C ILE A 633 14.45 -38.24 14.19
N HIS A 634 13.44 -38.35 15.06
CA HIS A 634 12.33 -39.29 14.88
C HIS A 634 11.61 -39.11 13.55
N HIS A 635 11.33 -37.86 13.18
CA HIS A 635 10.69 -37.55 11.90
C HIS A 635 11.53 -38.03 10.72
N ALA A 636 12.84 -37.77 10.73
CA ALA A 636 13.76 -38.21 9.67
C ALA A 636 13.84 -39.74 9.56
N LEU A 637 13.90 -40.45 10.70
CA LEU A 637 13.90 -41.91 10.74
C LEU A 637 12.60 -42.52 10.20
N ASN A 638 11.47 -41.83 10.36
CA ASN A 638 10.15 -42.27 9.90
C ASN A 638 9.72 -41.68 8.55
N CYS A 639 10.53 -40.79 7.95
CA CYS A 639 10.21 -40.17 6.68
C CYS A 639 10.23 -41.21 5.54
N SER A 640 9.10 -41.42 4.87
CA SER A 640 9.00 -42.35 3.73
C SER A 640 9.30 -41.69 2.38
N ASN A 641 9.55 -40.38 2.36
CA ASN A 641 9.80 -39.64 1.13
C ASN A 641 11.24 -39.85 0.65
N SER A 642 11.42 -40.64 -0.41
CA SER A 642 12.72 -40.90 -1.02
C SER A 642 13.39 -39.68 -1.66
N LYS A 643 12.70 -38.53 -1.75
CA LYS A 643 13.26 -37.27 -2.25
C LYS A 643 13.82 -36.37 -1.15
N ASP A 644 13.62 -36.70 0.13
CA ASP A 644 14.17 -35.93 1.25
C ASP A 644 15.59 -36.41 1.59
N LEU A 645 16.58 -35.80 0.94
CA LEU A 645 17.99 -36.14 1.08
C LEU A 645 18.53 -35.91 2.50
N GLU A 646 18.00 -34.92 3.22
CA GLU A 646 18.45 -34.62 4.59
C GLU A 646 17.93 -35.63 5.60
N SER A 647 16.67 -36.07 5.46
CA SER A 647 16.14 -37.17 6.27
C SER A 647 16.90 -38.48 6.02
N GLN A 648 17.32 -38.74 4.78
CA GLN A 648 18.19 -39.88 4.45
C GLN A 648 19.56 -39.77 5.08
N ALA A 649 20.18 -38.58 5.04
CA ALA A 649 21.48 -38.34 5.66
C ALA A 649 21.42 -38.60 7.18
N ILE A 650 20.39 -38.10 7.87
CA ILE A 650 20.18 -38.39 9.31
C ILE A 650 20.07 -39.90 9.54
N ARG A 651 19.28 -40.61 8.74
CA ARG A 651 19.09 -42.06 8.88
C ARG A 651 20.39 -42.82 8.69
N GLN A 652 21.18 -42.45 7.69
CA GLN A 652 22.48 -43.06 7.42
C GLN A 652 23.42 -42.86 8.59
N VAL A 653 23.58 -41.63 9.07
CA VAL A 653 24.44 -41.32 10.23
C VAL A 653 23.99 -42.07 11.48
N TYR A 654 22.68 -42.16 11.72
CA TYR A 654 22.12 -42.88 12.87
C TYR A 654 22.43 -44.37 12.81
N LEU A 655 22.19 -45.03 11.67
CA LEU A 655 22.40 -46.47 11.50
C LEU A 655 23.90 -46.84 11.50
N ASP A 656 24.74 -46.07 10.81
CA ASP A 656 26.19 -46.32 10.73
C ASP A 656 26.89 -46.18 12.09
N ASN A 657 26.27 -45.48 13.03
CA ASN A 657 26.82 -45.23 14.37
C ASN A 657 26.02 -45.95 15.47
N GLN A 658 25.54 -47.17 15.21
CA GLN A 658 24.86 -48.02 16.19
C GLN A 658 23.65 -47.32 16.85
N GLU A 659 22.81 -46.68 16.04
CA GLU A 659 21.59 -46.00 16.51
C GLU A 659 21.89 -44.83 17.48
N SER A 660 23.02 -44.14 17.26
CA SER A 660 23.46 -43.04 18.11
C SER A 660 22.81 -41.70 17.72
N VAL A 661 21.96 -41.19 18.61
CA VAL A 661 21.43 -39.80 18.55
C VAL A 661 22.56 -38.77 18.63
N GLU A 662 23.57 -39.03 19.45
CA GLU A 662 24.72 -38.15 19.63
C GLU A 662 25.52 -38.01 18.32
N ALA A 663 25.71 -39.11 17.58
CA ALA A 663 26.38 -39.07 16.29
C ALA A 663 25.65 -38.15 15.30
N VAL A 664 24.31 -38.20 15.25
CA VAL A 664 23.49 -37.30 14.43
C VAL A 664 23.67 -35.84 14.84
N LEU A 665 23.61 -35.54 16.15
CA LEU A 665 23.69 -34.17 16.68
C LEU A 665 25.08 -33.52 16.49
N THR A 666 26.13 -34.34 16.49
CA THR A 666 27.52 -33.89 16.32
C THR A 666 27.95 -33.87 14.85
N HIS A 667 27.14 -34.44 13.94
CA HIS A 667 27.43 -34.48 12.51
C HIS A 667 27.34 -33.09 11.88
N ALA A 668 28.47 -32.61 11.34
CA ALA A 668 28.55 -31.32 10.67
C ALA A 668 28.14 -31.44 9.20
N ASN A 669 27.23 -30.57 8.74
CA ASN A 669 26.89 -30.45 7.32
C ASN A 669 27.19 -29.02 6.85
N LYS A 670 28.18 -28.86 5.96
CA LYS A 670 28.63 -27.53 5.50
C LYS A 670 27.44 -26.72 4.96
N PRO A 671 27.28 -25.44 5.37
CA PRO A 671 28.26 -24.61 6.05
C PRO A 671 28.17 -24.60 7.59
N PHE A 672 27.30 -25.39 8.22
CA PHE A 672 27.04 -25.29 9.65
C PHE A 672 27.65 -26.45 10.45
N PRO A 673 28.19 -26.18 11.66
CA PRO A 673 28.73 -27.23 12.51
C PRO A 673 27.63 -27.95 13.30
N GLY A 674 27.90 -29.21 13.68
CA GLY A 674 27.13 -29.93 14.70
C GLY A 674 27.46 -29.46 16.13
N LEU A 675 26.82 -30.08 17.12
CA LEU A 675 27.10 -29.84 18.53
C LEU A 675 28.50 -30.36 18.92
N CYS A 676 29.12 -29.73 19.92
CA CYS A 676 30.38 -30.20 20.49
C CYS A 676 30.09 -31.24 21.59
N PRO A 677 30.58 -32.49 21.48
CA PRO A 677 30.29 -33.55 22.45
C PRO A 677 30.62 -33.16 23.90
N VAL A 678 31.69 -32.39 24.09
CA VAL A 678 32.16 -31.97 25.41
C VAL A 678 31.42 -30.73 25.91
N LYS A 679 31.33 -29.68 25.10
CA LYS A 679 30.73 -28.40 25.54
C LYS A 679 29.21 -28.45 25.63
N ASP A 680 28.57 -29.30 24.83
CA ASP A 680 27.12 -29.41 24.74
C ASP A 680 26.59 -30.72 25.36
N ALA A 681 27.39 -31.40 26.20
CA ALA A 681 27.07 -32.72 26.77
C ALA A 681 25.69 -32.78 27.46
N GLU A 682 25.35 -31.78 28.27
CA GLU A 682 24.04 -31.69 28.95
C GLU A 682 22.88 -31.56 27.95
N LEU A 683 23.07 -30.75 26.90
CA LEU A 683 22.07 -30.57 25.86
C LEU A 683 21.88 -31.86 25.05
N ILE A 684 22.97 -32.52 24.67
CA ILE A 684 22.94 -33.81 23.98
C ILE A 684 22.19 -34.84 24.84
N ALA A 685 22.46 -34.88 26.15
CA ALA A 685 21.75 -35.76 27.07
C ALA A 685 20.25 -35.45 27.13
N ALA A 686 19.86 -34.17 27.22
CA ALA A 686 18.46 -33.75 27.23
C ALA A 686 17.73 -34.10 25.92
N ILE A 687 18.35 -33.90 24.76
CA ILE A 687 17.78 -34.26 23.46
C ILE A 687 17.62 -35.78 23.34
N ARG A 688 18.63 -36.54 23.77
CA ARG A 688 18.60 -38.01 23.77
C ARG A 688 17.48 -38.55 24.66
N GLU A 689 17.26 -37.94 25.81
CA GLU A 689 16.17 -38.32 26.70
C GLU A 689 14.80 -38.03 26.07
N GLY A 690 14.61 -36.83 25.50
CA GLY A 690 13.39 -36.49 24.76
C GLY A 690 13.13 -37.43 23.56
N PHE A 691 14.19 -37.86 22.86
CA PHE A 691 14.09 -38.85 21.80
C PHE A 691 13.59 -40.21 22.32
N ARG A 692 14.04 -40.67 23.50
CA ARG A 692 13.60 -41.96 24.08
C ARG A 692 12.16 -41.96 24.57
N GLN A 693 11.66 -40.80 25.01
CA GLN A 693 10.29 -40.67 25.53
C GLN A 693 9.20 -40.73 24.46
N LEU A 694 9.57 -40.65 23.18
CA LEU A 694 8.63 -40.77 22.07
C LEU A 694 8.31 -42.25 21.79
N PRO A 695 7.03 -42.64 21.72
CA PRO A 695 6.67 -44.01 21.38
C PRO A 695 7.18 -44.35 19.98
N GLN A 696 7.84 -45.52 19.85
CA GLN A 696 8.16 -46.12 18.56
C GLN A 696 6.85 -46.25 17.75
N PRO A 697 6.80 -45.79 16.49
CA PRO A 697 5.55 -45.78 15.74
C PRO A 697 5.03 -47.21 15.53
N ALA A 698 3.73 -47.40 15.72
CA ALA A 698 3.06 -48.63 15.35
C ALA A 698 3.21 -48.87 13.82
N PRO A 699 3.45 -50.11 13.37
CA PRO A 699 3.55 -50.41 11.94
C PRO A 699 2.26 -49.99 11.25
N ARG A 700 2.35 -49.04 10.30
CA ARG A 700 1.20 -48.56 9.55
C ARG A 700 0.63 -49.72 8.73
N HIS A 701 -0.62 -50.10 9.01
CA HIS A 701 -1.39 -50.92 8.09
C HIS A 701 -1.45 -50.23 6.72
N ALA A 702 -1.02 -50.96 5.68
CA ALA A 702 -1.11 -50.52 4.30
C ALA A 702 -2.58 -50.29 3.94
N VAL A 703 -3.01 -49.02 3.92
CA VAL A 703 -4.26 -48.64 3.28
C VAL A 703 -4.00 -48.71 1.78
N ALA A 704 -4.53 -49.76 1.17
CA ALA A 704 -4.57 -49.91 -0.28
C ALA A 704 -5.33 -48.71 -0.87
N VAL A 705 -4.62 -47.88 -1.63
CA VAL A 705 -5.24 -46.84 -2.47
C VAL A 705 -5.73 -47.55 -3.73
N GLY A 706 -7.04 -47.78 -3.78
CA GLY A 706 -7.73 -48.20 -5.00
C GLY A 706 -7.68 -47.09 -6.05
N SER A 707 -7.48 -47.55 -7.29
CA SER A 707 -7.43 -46.85 -8.59
C SER A 707 -8.36 -45.65 -8.78
#